data_AF-A0A8C7YSL3-F1
#
_entry.id   AF-A0A8C7YSL3-F1
#
_cell.length_a   1.000
_cell.length_b   1.000
_cell.length_c   1.000
_cell.angle_alpha   90.00
_cell.angle_beta   90.00
_cell.angle_gamma   90.00
#
_symmetry.space_group_name_H-M   'P 1'
#
loop_
_entity.id
_entity.type
_entity.pdbx_description
1 polymer ?
#
loop_
_entity_poly.entity_id
_entity_poly.type
_entity_poly.pdbx_seq_one_letter_code
_entity_poly.pdbx_strand_id
1 'polypeptide(L)'
;MDQARSTISKIFNGEPHSYTRFNLTQNMEGDNSHVEMKLSSDIDEEAGGNGVGGHLNHAASSKPYISQKLGRTPKNLCFTAAAVFLIFIIGFLIGYAVSQKKEQAPVCAASVSTADTTYTHETGAAPLMDWDDVKRLFVQKLTPAQLEKTFSDFSKDDHRAGSPGDEELGNKDGTEERPKGFLSYSATGSVTGGALYAHYGQESEFRLLLDKNINISGRVLLIRTGKISFAEKVANAAKMNASAVLIYPDSADTSIDENTELYGHVHLGTGDPYTPGFPSFNHTQFPPVQSSGLPSILAQTITRAMATKILGKLGGQNLPQGWGASKKLGDEGDSIIVQVNNVLAEKKIHNVFGVIKGFVDSDRYVVIGAQRDAWGPGFAASTVGTSVLVELARSISDMVKNDGFKPRRSIVFASWSAGEYGSVGATEWQEGYLSSLSMKAFSYINLDGIVAGRNGFKVAASPLMYSFIENALKEGYGKDSSLYSLYGKKDWELDLMEPMKLDDAAYPFLVFSGIPSVSFRFTYSNSDYHYFRTIQDTRQKLNAATSNQVAEVAVTAGRFAGHIALRQVHDHLLQMDLMRYNKIIRTQVAKINGKVKEIKRMQPQLLPSALTVQWLISASGSYSRAARSLESDIQNSDLEDIQMCRLINDRIMTVEKNFLSPYISPRESPFRHILLGSGPHTLKALADHLDALKTDDPEADADLFRSQFAMTTWTIQGCANSLAGNIWSLDNEI
;
A
#
# COMPACT_ATOMS: atom_id res chain seq x y z
N MET A 1 -50.11 13.53 28.79
CA MET A 1 -49.20 12.40 28.49
C MET A 1 -49.41 11.82 27.08
N ASP A 2 -50.55 12.03 26.42
CA ASP A 2 -50.74 11.60 25.02
C ASP A 2 -50.15 12.56 23.96
N GLN A 3 -49.86 13.80 24.34
CA GLN A 3 -49.20 14.77 23.45
C GLN A 3 -47.70 14.51 23.25
N ALA A 4 -47.02 13.86 24.20
CA ALA A 4 -45.62 13.45 24.05
C ALA A 4 -45.46 12.19 23.18
N ARG A 5 -46.46 11.31 23.15
CA ARG A 5 -46.51 10.13 22.26
C ARG A 5 -46.81 10.50 20.81
N SER A 6 -47.62 11.54 20.57
CA SER A 6 -47.90 12.03 19.21
C SER A 6 -46.69 12.68 18.53
N THR A 7 -45.85 13.40 19.29
CA THR A 7 -44.67 14.07 18.75
C THR A 7 -43.53 13.11 18.42
N ILE A 8 -43.39 11.99 19.16
CA ILE A 8 -42.35 10.97 18.89
C ILE A 8 -42.74 10.06 17.71
N SER A 9 -44.03 9.75 17.51
CA SER A 9 -44.49 8.97 16.35
C SER A 9 -44.36 9.70 15.00
N LYS A 10 -44.27 11.04 15.00
CA LYS A 10 -44.06 11.84 13.77
C LYS A 10 -42.59 11.99 13.37
N ILE A 11 -41.65 11.65 14.25
CA ILE A 11 -40.22 11.70 13.96
C ILE A 11 -39.71 10.37 13.34
N PHE A 12 -40.41 9.25 13.59
CA PHE A 12 -39.93 7.91 13.20
C PHE A 12 -40.68 7.22 12.05
N ASN A 13 -41.80 7.76 11.56
CA ASN A 13 -42.58 7.18 10.44
C ASN A 13 -42.77 8.17 9.27
N GLY A 14 -41.69 8.80 8.81
CA GLY A 14 -41.65 9.46 7.49
C GLY A 14 -41.08 8.50 6.46
N GLU A 15 -41.88 8.15 5.44
CA GLU A 15 -41.44 7.37 4.28
C GLU A 15 -40.18 8.00 3.64
N PRO A 16 -39.21 7.19 3.18
CA PRO A 16 -38.04 7.72 2.49
C PRO A 16 -38.46 8.17 1.09
N HIS A 17 -38.80 9.44 0.94
CA HIS A 17 -38.79 10.07 -0.38
C HIS A 17 -37.34 10.16 -0.86
N SER A 18 -36.97 9.19 -1.69
CA SER A 18 -35.83 9.27 -2.59
C SER A 18 -35.93 10.55 -3.41
N TYR A 19 -35.09 11.52 -3.08
CA TYR A 19 -34.97 12.74 -3.88
C TYR A 19 -34.04 12.45 -5.07
N THR A 20 -34.56 11.74 -6.06
CA THR A 20 -33.99 11.71 -7.40
C THR A 20 -34.69 12.80 -8.20
N ARG A 21 -33.97 13.86 -8.58
CA ARG A 21 -34.48 14.86 -9.51
C ARG A 21 -33.47 15.10 -10.63
N PHE A 22 -33.40 14.13 -11.55
CA PHE A 22 -33.06 14.44 -12.93
C PHE A 22 -34.32 15.00 -13.57
N ASN A 23 -34.33 16.30 -13.84
CA ASN A 23 -35.33 16.90 -14.72
C ASN A 23 -34.68 17.05 -16.09
N LEU A 24 -35.17 16.28 -17.05
CA LEU A 24 -34.90 16.42 -18.47
C LEU A 24 -35.55 17.72 -18.96
N THR A 25 -34.77 18.79 -19.04
CA THR A 25 -35.04 19.91 -19.93
C THR A 25 -33.86 20.05 -20.88
N GLN A 26 -34.12 19.74 -22.16
CA GLN A 26 -33.23 20.06 -23.28
C GLN A 26 -32.93 21.56 -23.26
N ASN A 27 -31.65 21.90 -23.18
CA ASN A 27 -31.09 23.11 -23.76
C ASN A 27 -29.85 22.70 -24.56
N MET A 28 -29.90 23.00 -25.85
CA MET A 28 -28.80 22.86 -26.80
C MET A 28 -27.73 23.90 -26.46
N GLU A 29 -26.46 23.48 -26.37
CA GLU A 29 -25.24 24.11 -26.92
C GLU A 29 -23.98 23.66 -26.17
N GLY A 30 -23.04 23.03 -26.89
CA GLY A 30 -21.60 23.03 -26.58
C GLY A 30 -21.00 21.78 -25.95
N ASP A 31 -20.52 20.85 -26.80
CA ASP A 31 -19.48 19.83 -26.63
C ASP A 31 -19.26 19.20 -25.24
N ASN A 32 -19.66 17.93 -25.08
CA ASN A 32 -19.01 16.98 -24.16
C ASN A 32 -19.32 15.51 -24.49
N SER A 33 -18.27 14.69 -24.35
CA SER A 33 -18.18 13.23 -24.24
C SER A 33 -19.49 12.43 -24.16
N HIS A 34 -19.75 11.60 -25.17
CA HIS A 34 -20.76 10.54 -25.12
C HIS A 34 -20.19 9.27 -24.49
N VAL A 35 -20.82 8.83 -23.38
CA VAL A 35 -20.82 7.44 -22.91
C VAL A 35 -22.00 6.75 -23.61
N GLU A 36 -21.73 5.91 -24.61
CA GLU A 36 -22.73 5.01 -25.19
C GLU A 36 -22.46 3.58 -24.73
N MET A 37 -23.38 3.05 -23.93
CA MET A 37 -23.54 1.61 -23.73
C MET A 37 -24.34 1.09 -24.92
N LYS A 38 -23.67 0.53 -25.93
CA LYS A 38 -24.36 -0.13 -27.06
C LYS A 38 -24.87 -1.50 -26.61
N LEU A 39 -26.17 -1.59 -26.38
CA LEU A 39 -26.92 -2.85 -26.42
C LEU A 39 -27.20 -3.17 -27.88
N SER A 40 -26.69 -4.32 -28.35
CA SER A 40 -26.96 -4.82 -29.68
C SER A 40 -28.27 -5.63 -29.70
N SER A 41 -29.30 -5.07 -30.33
CA SER A 41 -30.36 -5.84 -30.98
C SER A 41 -30.99 -4.92 -32.01
N ASP A 42 -30.92 -5.29 -33.29
CA ASP A 42 -31.99 -5.05 -34.26
C ASP A 42 -31.71 -5.91 -35.50
N ILE A 43 -32.71 -6.70 -35.89
CA ILE A 43 -32.95 -7.17 -37.25
C ILE A 43 -34.38 -6.73 -37.58
N ASP A 44 -34.42 -5.77 -38.51
CA ASP A 44 -35.38 -5.47 -39.57
C ASP A 44 -36.89 -5.54 -39.34
N GLU A 45 -37.56 -4.40 -39.58
CA GLU A 45 -38.74 -4.37 -40.44
C GLU A 45 -38.89 -3.04 -41.20
N GLU A 46 -39.49 -3.17 -42.39
CA GLU A 46 -39.53 -2.23 -43.50
C GLU A 46 -40.49 -1.03 -43.35
N ALA A 47 -40.29 -0.08 -44.27
CA ALA A 47 -41.31 0.71 -45.00
C ALA A 47 -41.89 2.00 -44.37
N GLY A 48 -41.57 3.11 -45.05
CA GLY A 48 -42.63 3.93 -45.66
C GLY A 48 -42.74 5.41 -45.24
N GLY A 49 -42.39 6.31 -46.18
CA GLY A 49 -43.33 7.36 -46.59
C GLY A 49 -43.15 8.80 -46.08
N ASN A 50 -42.47 9.60 -46.91
CA ASN A 50 -42.78 10.98 -47.37
C ASN A 50 -43.70 11.93 -46.58
N GLY A 51 -43.26 13.20 -46.48
CA GLY A 51 -44.19 14.34 -46.35
C GLY A 51 -43.50 15.70 -46.23
N VAL A 52 -43.52 16.47 -47.32
CA VAL A 52 -42.96 17.83 -47.49
C VAL A 52 -44.02 18.90 -47.21
N GLY A 53 -43.61 20.04 -46.64
CA GLY A 53 -44.04 21.36 -47.13
C GLY A 53 -44.78 22.31 -46.18
N GLY A 54 -44.38 23.60 -46.22
CA GLY A 54 -45.36 24.69 -46.37
C GLY A 54 -45.50 25.75 -45.26
N HIS A 55 -44.62 26.75 -45.32
CA HIS A 55 -44.75 28.19 -44.99
C HIS A 55 -46.13 28.87 -44.71
N LEU A 56 -46.05 29.85 -43.79
CA LEU A 56 -46.65 31.22 -43.73
C LEU A 56 -47.85 31.55 -42.79
N ASN A 57 -47.51 32.39 -41.79
CA ASN A 57 -48.15 33.63 -41.30
C ASN A 57 -49.60 33.64 -40.77
N HIS A 58 -49.73 33.99 -39.48
CA HIS A 58 -50.58 35.09 -39.02
C HIS A 58 -50.00 35.72 -37.73
N ALA A 59 -50.04 37.05 -37.66
CA ALA A 59 -49.48 37.89 -36.60
C ALA A 59 -50.59 38.63 -35.81
N ALA A 60 -50.15 39.20 -34.67
CA ALA A 60 -50.80 40.13 -33.72
C ALA A 60 -51.60 39.44 -32.58
N SER A 61 -51.46 39.78 -31.30
CA SER A 61 -50.71 40.84 -30.59
C SER A 61 -50.84 40.62 -29.07
N SER A 62 -49.78 40.84 -28.27
CA SER A 62 -49.79 41.70 -27.05
C SER A 62 -48.49 41.62 -26.22
N LYS A 63 -47.72 42.72 -26.27
CA LYS A 63 -46.79 43.36 -25.31
C LYS A 63 -45.67 42.56 -24.57
N PRO A 64 -44.40 43.07 -24.61
CA PRO A 64 -43.25 42.48 -23.93
C PRO A 64 -42.95 43.11 -22.56
N TYR A 65 -42.38 42.33 -21.63
CA TYR A 65 -41.76 42.82 -20.40
C TYR A 65 -40.23 42.94 -20.59
N ILE A 66 -39.71 44.07 -20.14
CA ILE A 66 -38.38 44.63 -20.39
C ILE A 66 -37.34 44.00 -19.45
N SER A 67 -36.16 43.65 -19.98
CA SER A 67 -34.96 43.39 -19.17
C SER A 67 -34.38 44.71 -18.67
N GLN A 68 -34.27 44.85 -17.35
CA GLN A 68 -33.73 46.04 -16.70
C GLN A 68 -32.22 46.17 -16.96
N LYS A 69 -31.83 47.27 -17.61
CA LYS A 69 -30.48 47.82 -17.60
C LYS A 69 -30.14 48.31 -16.18
N LEU A 70 -28.99 47.89 -15.67
CA LEU A 70 -28.40 48.44 -14.44
C LEU A 70 -27.87 49.86 -14.74
N GLY A 71 -28.57 50.87 -14.24
CA GLY A 71 -28.20 52.28 -14.38
C GLY A 71 -26.96 52.62 -13.53
N ARG A 72 -25.90 53.12 -14.16
CA ARG A 72 -24.76 53.76 -13.49
C ARG A 72 -25.22 55.07 -12.88
N THR A 73 -25.18 55.18 -11.56
CA THR A 73 -25.39 56.45 -10.84
C THR A 73 -24.03 57.07 -10.46
N PRO A 74 -23.90 58.41 -10.48
CA PRO A 74 -22.62 59.10 -10.25
C PRO A 74 -22.02 58.86 -8.86
N LYS A 75 -22.82 58.43 -7.87
CA LYS A 75 -22.34 58.06 -6.54
C LYS A 75 -21.48 56.79 -6.55
N ASN A 76 -21.83 55.78 -7.35
CA ASN A 76 -21.07 54.52 -7.40
C ASN A 76 -19.75 54.67 -8.16
N LEU A 77 -19.67 55.63 -9.09
CA LEU A 77 -18.42 55.98 -9.77
C LEU A 77 -17.45 56.72 -8.83
N CYS A 78 -17.97 57.57 -7.94
CA CYS A 78 -17.17 58.29 -6.96
C CYS A 78 -16.55 57.34 -5.91
N PHE A 79 -17.32 56.33 -5.45
CA PHE A 79 -16.81 55.33 -4.51
C PHE A 79 -15.74 54.43 -5.12
N THR A 80 -15.90 54.04 -6.39
CA THR A 80 -14.89 53.24 -7.10
C THR A 80 -13.61 54.04 -7.36
N ALA A 81 -13.73 55.32 -7.74
CA ALA A 81 -12.57 56.20 -7.88
C ALA A 81 -11.83 56.44 -6.56
N ALA A 82 -12.56 56.65 -5.45
CA ALA A 82 -11.96 56.82 -4.13
C ALA A 82 -11.23 55.56 -3.64
N ALA A 83 -11.79 54.37 -3.91
CA ALA A 83 -11.15 53.10 -3.55
C ALA A 83 -9.83 52.89 -4.31
N VAL A 84 -9.79 53.22 -5.61
CA VAL A 84 -8.55 53.13 -6.41
C VAL A 84 -7.49 54.13 -5.91
N PHE A 85 -7.90 55.35 -5.56
CA PHE A 85 -6.97 56.35 -5.04
C PHE A 85 -6.37 55.96 -3.68
N LEU A 86 -7.17 55.32 -2.82
CA LEU A 86 -6.71 54.81 -1.53
C LEU A 86 -5.63 53.72 -1.69
N ILE A 87 -5.83 52.78 -2.62
CA ILE A 87 -4.85 51.73 -2.93
C ILE A 87 -3.53 52.36 -3.42
N PHE A 88 -3.62 53.40 -4.24
CA PHE A 88 -2.43 54.10 -4.76
C PHE A 88 -1.65 54.83 -3.65
N ILE A 89 -2.35 55.47 -2.70
CA ILE A 89 -1.71 56.13 -1.55
C ILE A 89 -1.02 55.11 -0.64
N ILE A 90 -1.66 53.96 -0.37
CA ILE A 90 -1.05 52.90 0.45
C ILE A 90 0.21 52.36 -0.23
N GLY A 91 0.18 52.11 -1.55
CA GLY A 91 1.35 51.71 -2.32
C GLY A 91 2.47 52.76 -2.30
N PHE A 92 2.12 54.04 -2.43
CA PHE A 92 3.08 55.14 -2.37
C PHE A 92 3.74 55.27 -0.99
N LEU A 93 2.97 55.14 0.10
CA LEU A 93 3.50 55.21 1.47
C LEU A 93 4.43 54.04 1.80
N ILE A 94 4.11 52.83 1.34
CA ILE A 94 4.99 51.66 1.48
C ILE A 94 6.29 51.88 0.70
N GLY A 95 6.19 52.37 -0.54
CA GLY A 95 7.37 52.69 -1.35
C GLY A 95 8.25 53.79 -0.73
N TYR A 96 7.62 54.82 -0.15
CA TYR A 96 8.32 55.91 0.53
C TYR A 96 9.05 55.44 1.80
N ALA A 97 8.43 54.54 2.58
CA ALA A 97 9.04 53.98 3.79
C ALA A 97 10.25 53.08 3.49
N VAL A 98 10.26 52.39 2.35
CA VAL A 98 11.38 51.51 1.94
C VAL A 98 12.53 52.29 1.32
N SER A 99 12.28 53.48 0.74
CA SER A 99 13.31 54.29 0.07
C SER A 99 14.20 55.13 1.00
N GLN A 100 13.94 55.21 2.30
CA GLN A 100 14.66 56.14 3.20
C GLN A 100 15.91 55.60 3.92
N LYS A 101 16.33 54.35 3.71
CA LYS A 101 17.63 53.88 4.23
C LYS A 101 18.77 54.19 3.26
N LYS A 102 19.30 55.41 3.35
CA LYS A 102 20.62 55.80 2.81
C LYS A 102 21.63 55.72 3.96
N GLU A 103 22.60 54.80 3.87
CA GLU A 103 23.82 54.88 4.67
C GLU A 103 24.92 55.61 3.90
N GLN A 104 25.45 56.64 4.55
CA GLN A 104 26.56 57.50 4.14
C GLN A 104 27.91 56.82 4.39
N ALA A 105 28.85 57.03 3.47
CA ALA A 105 30.26 56.70 3.64
C ALA A 105 30.96 57.65 4.64
N PRO A 106 31.99 57.21 5.41
CA PRO A 106 32.85 58.12 6.16
C PRO A 106 34.24 58.27 5.52
N VAL A 107 34.74 59.51 5.55
CA VAL A 107 36.14 59.91 5.32
C VAL A 107 36.72 60.43 6.65
N CYS A 108 38.01 60.16 6.84
CA CYS A 108 38.85 60.35 8.03
C CYS A 108 38.96 61.78 8.59
N ALA A 109 39.03 61.94 9.92
CA ALA A 109 40.29 62.18 10.68
C ALA A 109 40.09 62.83 12.07
N ALA A 110 40.98 62.42 12.99
CA ALA A 110 41.54 63.09 14.17
C ALA A 110 40.87 63.02 15.57
N SER A 111 41.54 62.21 16.42
CA SER A 111 41.93 62.42 17.83
C SER A 111 40.86 62.53 18.93
N VAL A 112 40.87 61.59 19.89
CA VAL A 112 41.40 61.74 21.27
C VAL A 112 41.13 60.43 22.06
N SER A 113 42.10 60.08 22.91
CA SER A 113 42.21 58.92 23.80
C SER A 113 41.13 58.80 24.89
N THR A 114 40.69 57.58 25.26
CA THR A 114 41.09 56.86 26.49
C THR A 114 40.13 55.70 26.83
N ALA A 115 40.75 54.68 27.45
CA ALA A 115 40.21 53.69 28.39
C ALA A 115 39.54 52.41 27.84
N ASP A 116 40.27 51.31 28.06
CA ASP A 116 39.81 49.93 28.08
C ASP A 116 38.51 49.74 28.88
N THR A 117 37.59 48.94 28.33
CA THR A 117 36.86 47.95 29.14
C THR A 117 36.28 46.87 28.23
N THR A 118 36.83 45.67 28.39
CA THR A 118 36.37 44.40 27.81
C THR A 118 35.00 44.01 28.38
N TYR A 119 34.03 43.77 27.49
CA TYR A 119 32.84 42.99 27.80
C TYR A 119 32.64 41.92 26.73
N THR A 120 32.86 40.67 27.11
CA THR A 120 32.51 39.46 26.36
C THR A 120 31.01 39.20 26.49
N HIS A 121 30.27 39.28 25.39
CA HIS A 121 28.95 38.66 25.26
C HIS A 121 29.11 37.33 24.53
N GLU A 122 28.95 36.23 25.25
CA GLU A 122 28.81 34.88 24.68
C GLU A 122 27.43 34.77 24.02
N THR A 123 27.39 34.85 22.70
CA THR A 123 26.34 34.24 21.87
C THR A 123 26.97 33.02 21.21
N GLY A 124 26.34 31.86 21.35
CA GLY A 124 26.76 30.57 20.74
C GLY A 124 26.67 30.54 19.22
N ALA A 125 27.33 31.48 18.54
CA ALA A 125 27.68 31.43 17.14
C ALA A 125 29.14 30.97 17.03
N ALA A 126 29.45 30.13 16.04
CA ALA A 126 30.82 29.76 15.71
C ALA A 126 31.70 31.02 15.60
N PRO A 127 32.97 30.99 16.04
CA PRO A 127 33.82 32.18 16.03
C PRO A 127 33.89 32.74 14.61
N LEU A 128 33.40 33.96 14.44
CA LEU A 128 33.48 34.67 13.17
C LEU A 128 34.97 34.89 12.89
N MET A 129 35.54 34.15 11.95
CA MET A 129 36.92 34.37 11.51
C MET A 129 37.07 35.83 11.08
N ASP A 130 38.14 36.48 11.55
CA ASP A 130 38.47 37.82 11.12
C ASP A 130 38.80 37.81 9.62
N TRP A 131 38.58 38.91 8.92
CA TRP A 131 38.77 39.01 7.49
C TRP A 131 40.21 38.71 7.06
N ASP A 132 41.19 38.98 7.93
CA ASP A 132 42.58 38.61 7.70
C ASP A 132 42.81 37.10 7.80
N ASP A 133 42.08 36.39 8.67
CA ASP A 133 42.08 34.93 8.73
C ASP A 133 41.43 34.33 7.48
N VAL A 134 40.33 34.91 7.02
CA VAL A 134 39.64 34.50 5.78
C VAL A 134 40.56 34.69 4.58
N LYS A 135 41.23 35.85 4.44
CA LYS A 135 42.18 36.11 3.36
C LYS A 135 43.37 35.16 3.42
N ARG A 136 43.93 34.93 4.60
CA ARG A 136 45.06 34.02 4.79
C ARG A 136 44.68 32.59 4.44
N LEU A 137 43.51 32.12 4.87
CA LEU A 137 42.99 30.81 4.50
C LEU A 137 42.69 30.72 3.01
N PHE A 138 42.12 31.76 2.41
CA PHE A 138 41.86 31.80 0.98
C PHE A 138 43.16 31.66 0.16
N VAL A 139 44.21 32.40 0.52
CA VAL A 139 45.54 32.29 -0.12
C VAL A 139 46.18 30.92 0.11
N GLN A 140 45.99 30.31 1.29
CA GLN A 140 46.47 28.96 1.58
C GLN A 140 45.69 27.86 0.81
N LYS A 141 44.44 28.13 0.44
CA LYS A 141 43.55 27.18 -0.24
C LYS A 141 43.52 27.35 -1.76
N LEU A 142 43.91 28.52 -2.28
CA LEU A 142 43.98 28.82 -3.71
C LEU A 142 45.45 28.90 -4.15
N THR A 143 46.11 27.74 -4.22
CA THR A 143 47.51 27.66 -4.63
C THR A 143 47.66 27.31 -6.12
N PRO A 144 48.79 27.66 -6.77
CA PRO A 144 49.08 27.24 -8.14
C PRO A 144 49.03 25.72 -8.33
N ALA A 145 49.46 24.93 -7.33
CA ALA A 145 49.42 23.48 -7.39
C ALA A 145 47.99 22.91 -7.41
N GLN A 146 47.06 23.55 -6.68
CA GLN A 146 45.63 23.19 -6.75
C GLN A 146 45.03 23.59 -8.10
N LEU A 147 45.40 24.76 -8.63
CA LEU A 147 44.91 25.22 -9.92
C LEU A 147 45.37 24.32 -11.08
N GLU A 148 46.64 23.87 -11.06
CA GLU A 148 47.17 22.94 -12.06
C GLU A 148 46.46 21.57 -12.05
N LYS A 149 46.10 21.08 -10.85
CA LYS A 149 45.26 19.88 -10.73
C LYS A 149 43.90 20.12 -11.38
N THR A 150 43.27 21.26 -11.11
CA THR A 150 42.00 21.65 -11.73
C THR A 150 42.12 21.75 -13.25
N PHE A 151 43.17 22.39 -13.78
CA PHE A 151 43.43 22.48 -15.23
C PHE A 151 43.58 21.10 -15.88
N SER A 152 44.36 20.21 -15.28
CA SER A 152 44.51 18.83 -15.76
C SER A 152 43.17 18.11 -15.82
N ASP A 153 42.35 18.27 -14.78
CA ASP A 153 41.06 17.60 -14.73
C ASP A 153 40.06 18.18 -15.76
N PHE A 154 40.06 19.49 -16.02
CA PHE A 154 39.19 20.13 -17.03
C PHE A 154 39.72 20.03 -18.47
N SER A 155 40.96 19.57 -18.66
CA SER A 155 41.56 19.35 -19.98
C SER A 155 41.36 17.92 -20.51
N LYS A 156 40.54 17.10 -19.83
CA LYS A 156 40.18 15.75 -20.28
C LYS A 156 39.34 15.78 -21.57
N ASP A 157 39.48 14.75 -22.40
CA ASP A 157 38.98 14.71 -23.79
C ASP A 157 37.45 14.81 -23.96
N ASP A 158 36.66 14.58 -22.90
CA ASP A 158 35.19 14.64 -22.93
C ASP A 158 34.65 15.69 -21.95
N HIS A 159 34.40 16.90 -22.46
CA HIS A 159 33.82 18.04 -21.73
C HIS A 159 32.80 18.79 -22.60
N ARG A 160 32.16 18.07 -23.53
CA ARG A 160 31.11 18.65 -24.39
C ARG A 160 29.84 18.83 -23.58
N ALA A 161 29.17 19.97 -23.74
CA ALA A 161 27.94 20.28 -23.00
C ALA A 161 26.94 19.10 -23.03
N GLY A 162 26.60 18.59 -21.85
CA GLY A 162 25.68 17.45 -21.66
C GLY A 162 26.28 16.07 -21.97
N SER A 163 27.60 15.94 -22.14
CA SER A 163 28.27 14.64 -22.20
C SER A 163 28.46 14.04 -20.80
N PRO A 164 28.65 12.72 -20.67
CA PRO A 164 28.97 12.10 -19.38
C PRO A 164 30.19 12.72 -18.70
N GLY A 165 31.22 13.10 -19.47
CA GLY A 165 32.39 13.79 -18.94
C GLY A 165 32.11 15.22 -18.46
N ASP A 166 31.19 15.95 -19.09
CA ASP A 166 30.72 17.27 -18.63
C ASP A 166 29.88 17.17 -17.34
N GLU A 167 29.02 16.15 -17.23
CA GLU A 167 28.30 15.86 -15.98
C GLU A 167 29.25 15.43 -14.85
N GLU A 168 30.28 14.63 -15.13
CA GLU A 168 31.28 14.20 -14.15
C GLU A 168 32.16 15.38 -13.69
N LEU A 169 32.49 16.30 -14.61
CA LEU A 169 33.17 17.57 -14.30
C LEU A 169 32.33 18.51 -13.44
N GLY A 170 31.01 18.56 -13.67
CA GLY A 170 30.05 19.32 -12.86
C GLY A 170 29.83 18.75 -11.46
N ASN A 171 30.11 17.46 -11.26
CA ASN A 171 29.92 16.72 -10.00
C ASN A 171 31.26 16.37 -9.31
N LYS A 172 32.29 17.19 -9.53
CA LYS A 172 33.70 16.90 -9.18
C LYS A 172 34.06 16.74 -7.70
N ASP A 173 33.11 16.90 -6.78
CA ASP A 173 33.27 16.34 -5.44
C ASP A 173 32.96 14.84 -5.55
N GLY A 174 34.00 14.04 -5.84
CA GLY A 174 33.92 12.57 -6.02
C GLY A 174 33.45 11.76 -4.79
N THR A 175 32.76 12.41 -3.85
CA THR A 175 32.05 11.85 -2.71
C THR A 175 30.53 11.91 -2.85
N GLU A 176 29.98 12.72 -3.77
CA GLU A 176 28.54 12.85 -3.97
C GLU A 176 28.02 11.81 -4.98
N GLU A 177 27.14 10.93 -4.53
CA GLU A 177 26.49 9.90 -5.37
C GLU A 177 25.01 10.26 -5.55
N ARG A 178 24.52 10.29 -6.80
CA ARG A 178 23.12 10.63 -7.12
C ARG A 178 22.40 9.43 -7.76
N PRO A 179 21.79 8.53 -6.97
CA PRO A 179 21.05 7.39 -7.51
C PRO A 179 19.80 7.87 -8.27
N LYS A 180 19.50 7.24 -9.42
CA LYS A 180 18.25 7.50 -10.18
C LYS A 180 17.04 6.78 -9.60
N GLY A 181 17.26 5.62 -8.98
CA GLY A 181 16.24 4.88 -8.26
C GLY A 181 15.75 5.67 -7.05
N PHE A 182 14.52 5.46 -6.62
CA PHE A 182 13.95 6.16 -5.47
C PHE A 182 12.87 5.35 -4.76
N LEU A 183 12.57 5.76 -3.53
CA LEU A 183 11.51 5.22 -2.70
C LEU A 183 10.37 6.23 -2.59
N SER A 184 9.23 5.90 -3.21
CA SER A 184 8.00 6.69 -3.11
C SER A 184 7.54 6.79 -1.65
N TYR A 185 7.04 7.97 -1.29
CA TYR A 185 6.59 8.35 0.06
C TYR A 185 7.68 8.46 1.14
N SER A 186 8.95 8.38 0.76
CA SER A 186 10.06 8.70 1.66
C SER A 186 9.96 10.13 2.18
N ALA A 187 10.34 10.35 3.44
CA ALA A 187 10.46 11.70 3.99
C ALA A 187 11.51 12.49 3.21
N THR A 188 11.32 13.81 3.10
CA THR A 188 12.20 14.71 2.36
C THR A 188 13.04 15.55 3.30
N GLY A 189 14.27 15.86 2.91
CA GLY A 189 15.18 16.70 3.68
C GLY A 189 16.65 16.29 3.48
N SER A 190 17.49 16.73 4.41
CA SER A 190 18.89 16.32 4.49
C SER A 190 19.24 15.96 5.93
N VAL A 191 19.89 14.82 6.12
CA VAL A 191 20.38 14.38 7.43
C VAL A 191 21.84 13.95 7.32
N THR A 192 22.59 14.12 8.40
CA THR A 192 23.96 13.60 8.55
C THR A 192 23.96 12.67 9.75
N GLY A 193 24.54 11.48 9.59
CA GLY A 193 24.68 10.54 10.70
C GLY A 193 25.73 9.49 10.41
N GLY A 194 26.23 8.83 11.46
CA GLY A 194 27.17 7.72 11.29
C GLY A 194 26.46 6.51 10.68
N ALA A 195 27.08 5.89 9.67
CA ALA A 195 26.56 4.71 8.98
C ALA A 195 26.58 3.47 9.89
N LEU A 196 25.54 2.65 9.80
CA LEU A 196 25.41 1.39 10.54
C LEU A 196 24.81 0.31 9.63
N TYR A 197 25.51 -0.81 9.45
CA TYR A 197 25.00 -1.96 8.72
C TYR A 197 24.01 -2.77 9.56
N ALA A 198 22.81 -2.97 9.02
CA ALA A 198 21.66 -3.52 9.73
C ALA A 198 21.03 -4.76 9.04
N HIS A 199 21.82 -5.48 8.23
CA HIS A 199 21.41 -6.73 7.56
C HIS A 199 20.09 -6.61 6.79
N TYR A 200 19.02 -7.32 7.14
CA TYR A 200 17.72 -7.24 6.46
C TYR A 200 16.73 -6.27 7.11
N GLY A 201 17.08 -5.59 8.21
CA GLY A 201 16.21 -4.61 8.89
C GLY A 201 15.03 -5.24 9.62
N GLN A 202 15.14 -6.49 10.05
CA GLN A 202 14.10 -7.15 10.85
C GLN A 202 14.15 -6.67 12.31
N GLU A 203 13.01 -6.66 13.00
CA GLU A 203 12.98 -6.30 14.43
C GLU A 203 13.92 -7.16 15.29
N SER A 204 14.05 -8.46 15.00
CA SER A 204 14.99 -9.35 15.71
C SER A 204 16.46 -8.98 15.49
N GLU A 205 16.79 -8.42 14.32
CA GLU A 205 18.14 -7.98 13.99
C GLU A 205 18.48 -6.67 14.72
N PHE A 206 17.50 -5.78 14.86
CA PHE A 206 17.65 -4.58 15.68
C PHE A 206 17.77 -4.89 17.18
N ARG A 207 16.98 -5.84 17.70
CA ARG A 207 17.16 -6.34 19.09
C ARG A 207 18.56 -6.91 19.29
N LEU A 208 19.07 -7.70 18.35
CA LEU A 208 20.44 -8.23 18.41
C LEU A 208 21.52 -7.13 18.46
N LEU A 209 21.33 -6.02 17.75
CA LEU A 209 22.23 -4.87 17.81
C LEU A 209 22.16 -4.17 19.18
N LEU A 210 20.96 -3.98 19.73
CA LEU A 210 20.78 -3.43 21.07
C LEU A 210 21.43 -4.31 22.15
N ASP A 211 21.25 -5.64 22.09
CA ASP A 211 21.86 -6.60 23.01
C ASP A 211 23.41 -6.55 22.99
N LYS A 212 23.98 -6.07 21.88
CA LYS A 212 25.41 -5.82 21.71
C LYS A 212 25.85 -4.40 22.11
N ASN A 213 24.97 -3.64 22.74
CA ASN A 213 25.16 -2.23 23.12
C ASN A 213 25.52 -1.33 21.93
N ILE A 214 24.92 -1.58 20.76
CA ILE A 214 25.11 -0.74 19.58
C ILE A 214 23.98 0.30 19.54
N ASN A 215 24.36 1.57 19.58
CA ASN A 215 23.41 2.68 19.45
C ASN A 215 22.95 2.81 17.98
N ILE A 216 21.64 2.72 17.76
CA ILE A 216 20.96 2.85 16.47
C ILE A 216 20.37 4.27 16.29
N SER A 217 20.09 4.96 17.40
CA SER A 217 19.44 6.27 17.39
C SER A 217 20.30 7.32 16.67
N GLY A 218 19.69 8.08 15.76
CA GLY A 218 20.35 9.10 14.94
C GLY A 218 21.24 8.57 13.81
N ARG A 219 21.41 7.24 13.68
CA ARG A 219 22.30 6.61 12.69
C ARG A 219 21.63 6.50 11.31
N VAL A 220 22.46 6.40 10.27
CA VAL A 220 22.03 6.06 8.92
C VAL A 220 22.19 4.57 8.69
N LEU A 221 21.08 3.85 8.51
CA LEU A 221 21.09 2.40 8.43
C LEU A 221 21.27 1.93 6.99
N LEU A 222 22.23 1.03 6.77
CA LEU A 222 22.40 0.35 5.51
C LEU A 222 21.78 -1.05 5.57
N ILE A 223 20.74 -1.28 4.76
CA ILE A 223 19.88 -2.45 4.83
C ILE A 223 19.79 -3.12 3.45
N ARG A 224 19.85 -4.45 3.43
CA ARG A 224 19.71 -5.27 2.23
C ARG A 224 18.27 -5.38 1.79
N THR A 225 18.05 -5.52 0.49
CA THR A 225 16.76 -5.99 -0.04
C THR A 225 16.40 -7.39 0.45
N GLY A 226 15.11 -7.76 0.42
CA GLY A 226 14.65 -9.12 0.71
C GLY A 226 14.20 -9.34 2.16
N LYS A 227 13.66 -10.54 2.42
CA LYS A 227 13.01 -11.02 3.65
C LYS A 227 11.72 -10.29 4.05
N ILE A 228 11.74 -8.96 4.11
CA ILE A 228 10.61 -8.08 4.44
C ILE A 228 10.54 -6.93 3.42
N SER A 229 9.40 -6.24 3.34
CA SER A 229 9.18 -5.12 2.42
C SER A 229 10.02 -3.89 2.76
N PHE A 230 10.17 -2.96 1.81
CA PHE A 230 10.88 -1.69 2.06
C PHE A 230 10.15 -0.84 3.11
N ALA A 231 8.82 -0.84 3.10
CA ALA A 231 8.02 -0.18 4.12
C ALA A 231 8.29 -0.74 5.52
N GLU A 232 8.34 -2.07 5.69
CA GLU A 232 8.65 -2.69 6.99
C GLU A 232 10.07 -2.36 7.46
N LYS A 233 11.08 -2.37 6.56
CA LYS A 233 12.46 -2.00 6.90
C LYS A 233 12.54 -0.58 7.46
N VAL A 234 11.90 0.37 6.78
CA VAL A 234 11.92 1.78 7.16
C VAL A 234 11.11 2.01 8.43
N ALA A 235 9.95 1.38 8.57
CA ALA A 235 9.15 1.47 9.78
C ALA A 235 9.88 0.90 11.00
N ASN A 236 10.51 -0.26 10.88
CA ASN A 236 11.30 -0.85 11.96
C ASN A 236 12.49 0.04 12.33
N ALA A 237 13.19 0.63 11.35
CA ALA A 237 14.29 1.56 11.60
C ALA A 237 13.82 2.85 12.31
N ALA A 238 12.65 3.38 11.92
CA ALA A 238 12.05 4.55 12.53
C ALA A 238 11.69 4.31 14.00
N LYS A 239 11.18 3.12 14.36
CA LYS A 239 10.95 2.71 15.76
C LYS A 239 12.23 2.78 16.61
N MET A 240 13.39 2.55 16.01
CA MET A 240 14.69 2.62 16.68
C MET A 240 15.30 4.04 16.67
N ASN A 241 14.53 5.06 16.27
CA ASN A 241 14.98 6.45 16.11
C ASN A 241 16.17 6.64 15.14
N ALA A 242 16.29 5.80 14.11
CA ALA A 242 17.26 6.03 13.04
C ALA A 242 16.97 7.33 12.27
N SER A 243 17.98 7.96 11.68
CA SER A 243 17.81 9.22 10.93
C SER A 243 17.50 9.01 9.44
N ALA A 244 18.10 7.97 8.84
CA ALA A 244 17.81 7.56 7.47
C ALA A 244 18.05 6.06 7.24
N VAL A 245 17.49 5.53 6.14
CA VAL A 245 17.69 4.17 5.67
C VAL A 245 18.16 4.17 4.21
N LEU A 246 19.25 3.47 3.93
CA LEU A 246 19.74 3.17 2.60
C LEU A 246 19.47 1.69 2.29
N ILE A 247 18.70 1.42 1.24
CA ILE A 247 18.33 0.05 0.82
C ILE A 247 19.12 -0.32 -0.43
N TYR A 248 19.79 -1.49 -0.42
CA TYR A 248 20.62 -1.91 -1.55
C TYR A 248 20.49 -3.40 -1.90
N PRO A 249 20.70 -3.79 -3.18
CA PRO A 249 20.73 -5.18 -3.60
C PRO A 249 22.09 -5.82 -3.29
N ASP A 250 22.10 -6.88 -2.48
CA ASP A 250 23.33 -7.60 -2.14
C ASP A 250 23.63 -8.75 -3.10
N SER A 251 24.90 -8.93 -3.47
CA SER A 251 25.34 -10.03 -4.34
C SER A 251 25.05 -11.43 -3.82
N ALA A 252 24.94 -11.60 -2.49
CA ALA A 252 24.58 -12.89 -1.91
C ALA A 252 23.08 -13.23 -2.06
N ASP A 253 22.24 -12.23 -2.36
CA ASP A 253 20.79 -12.41 -2.53
C ASP A 253 20.36 -12.31 -3.99
N THR A 254 21.05 -11.48 -4.78
CA THR A 254 20.64 -11.14 -6.13
C THR A 254 21.80 -11.08 -7.11
N SER A 255 21.51 -11.51 -8.34
CA SER A 255 22.40 -11.49 -9.51
C SER A 255 22.21 -10.26 -10.39
N ILE A 256 21.50 -9.24 -9.91
CA ILE A 256 21.35 -7.95 -10.63
C ILE A 256 22.73 -7.30 -10.83
N ASP A 257 22.86 -6.54 -11.92
CA ASP A 257 24.07 -5.76 -12.21
C ASP A 257 24.35 -4.70 -11.12
N GLU A 258 25.62 -4.42 -10.86
CA GLU A 258 26.02 -3.63 -9.68
C GLU A 258 25.56 -2.17 -9.71
N ASN A 259 25.30 -1.63 -10.90
CA ASN A 259 24.88 -0.26 -11.12
C ASN A 259 23.37 -0.13 -11.37
N THR A 260 22.62 -1.23 -11.24
CA THR A 260 21.18 -1.20 -11.47
C THR A 260 20.46 -0.48 -10.34
N GLU A 261 19.61 0.47 -10.70
CA GLU A 261 18.79 1.18 -9.75
C GLU A 261 17.57 0.37 -9.32
N LEU A 262 17.17 0.55 -8.06
CA LEU A 262 15.99 -0.05 -7.47
C LEU A 262 14.91 1.00 -7.27
N TYR A 263 13.65 0.59 -7.42
CA TYR A 263 12.48 1.42 -7.18
C TYR A 263 11.55 0.75 -6.17
N GLY A 264 10.68 1.53 -5.54
CA GLY A 264 9.65 0.99 -4.65
C GLY A 264 8.93 2.08 -3.86
N HIS A 265 8.18 1.65 -2.85
CA HIS A 265 7.49 2.54 -1.92
C HIS A 265 7.82 2.16 -0.48
N VAL A 266 7.70 3.12 0.44
CA VAL A 266 7.97 2.93 1.88
C VAL A 266 6.75 3.25 2.77
N HIS A 267 5.56 3.32 2.17
CA HIS A 267 4.30 3.40 2.90
C HIS A 267 3.97 2.06 3.56
N LEU A 268 3.93 2.03 4.90
CA LEU A 268 3.51 0.88 5.70
C LEU A 268 1.98 0.81 5.74
N GLY A 269 1.39 0.59 4.58
CA GLY A 269 -0.04 0.59 4.36
C GLY A 269 -0.36 0.15 2.95
N THR A 270 -1.56 0.47 2.51
CA THR A 270 -2.04 0.23 1.14
C THR A 270 -3.03 1.33 0.77
N GLY A 271 -3.26 1.55 -0.52
CA GLY A 271 -4.13 2.64 -0.97
C GLY A 271 -3.40 3.97 -1.09
N ASP A 272 -4.14 5.03 -1.37
CA ASP A 272 -3.61 6.37 -1.27
C ASP A 272 -3.26 6.67 0.20
N PRO A 273 -1.99 6.98 0.53
CA PRO A 273 -1.59 7.31 1.90
C PRO A 273 -2.24 8.60 2.44
N TYR A 274 -3.01 9.33 1.63
CA TYR A 274 -3.69 10.56 2.00
C TYR A 274 -5.21 10.44 2.13
N THR A 275 -5.78 9.26 1.84
CA THR A 275 -7.20 8.94 2.10
C THR A 275 -7.39 7.58 2.77
N PRO A 276 -6.71 7.30 3.90
CA PRO A 276 -6.76 5.99 4.53
C PRO A 276 -8.18 5.64 5.02
N GLY A 277 -8.78 4.60 4.43
CA GLY A 277 -10.07 4.04 4.80
C GLY A 277 -11.27 4.60 4.05
N PHE A 278 -11.07 5.48 3.06
CA PHE A 278 -12.13 6.04 2.23
C PHE A 278 -11.59 6.46 0.85
N PRO A 279 -12.40 6.43 -0.23
CA PRO A 279 -11.91 6.78 -1.55
C PRO A 279 -11.36 8.20 -1.63
N SER A 280 -10.29 8.35 -2.40
CA SER A 280 -9.70 9.61 -2.79
C SER A 280 -10.70 10.54 -3.48
N PHE A 281 -10.69 11.79 -3.02
CA PHE A 281 -11.42 12.89 -3.63
C PHE A 281 -10.44 13.84 -4.32
N ASN A 282 -10.96 14.71 -5.19
CA ASN A 282 -10.18 15.83 -5.67
C ASN A 282 -9.72 16.68 -4.47
N HIS A 283 -8.41 16.83 -4.28
CA HIS A 283 -7.80 17.46 -3.10
C HIS A 283 -8.18 18.95 -2.93
N THR A 284 -8.84 19.57 -3.92
CA THR A 284 -9.43 20.91 -3.79
C THR A 284 -10.69 20.94 -2.92
N GLN A 285 -11.37 19.81 -2.74
CA GLN A 285 -12.63 19.71 -1.97
C GLN A 285 -12.43 19.12 -0.58
N PHE A 286 -11.41 18.27 -0.38
CA PHE A 286 -11.12 17.64 0.90
C PHE A 286 -9.62 17.68 1.20
N PRO A 287 -9.19 18.24 2.35
CA PRO A 287 -7.79 18.25 2.71
C PRO A 287 -7.28 16.82 2.96
N PRO A 288 -6.09 16.47 2.44
CA PRO A 288 -5.44 15.18 2.69
C PRO A 288 -5.40 14.79 4.18
N VAL A 289 -5.71 13.53 4.48
CA VAL A 289 -5.54 12.94 5.82
C VAL A 289 -4.40 11.94 5.74
N GLN A 290 -3.26 12.28 6.34
CA GLN A 290 -2.08 11.43 6.29
C GLN A 290 -2.30 10.09 7.01
N SER A 291 -1.93 9.01 6.34
CA SER A 291 -1.83 7.67 6.89
C SER A 291 -0.77 7.60 7.98
N SER A 292 -1.05 6.87 9.05
CA SER A 292 -0.09 6.54 10.10
C SER A 292 1.10 5.70 9.60
N GLY A 293 0.99 5.11 8.40
CA GLY A 293 2.03 4.31 7.78
C GLY A 293 3.06 5.09 6.95
N LEU A 294 2.93 6.42 6.82
CA LEU A 294 3.96 7.22 6.15
C LEU A 294 5.23 7.30 7.02
N PRO A 295 6.43 7.14 6.44
CA PRO A 295 7.67 7.17 7.22
C PRO A 295 8.00 8.58 7.73
N SER A 296 8.51 8.65 8.95
CA SER A 296 9.03 9.89 9.55
C SER A 296 10.50 10.16 9.26
N ILE A 297 11.20 9.18 8.66
CA ILE A 297 12.64 9.20 8.42
C ILE A 297 12.93 9.13 6.92
N LEU A 298 14.12 9.60 6.51
CA LEU A 298 14.54 9.55 5.11
C LEU A 298 14.81 8.10 4.71
N ALA A 299 14.40 7.72 3.51
CA ALA A 299 14.68 6.42 2.93
C ALA A 299 15.09 6.57 1.46
N GLN A 300 16.16 5.88 1.05
CA GLN A 300 16.66 5.95 -0.32
C GLN A 300 17.21 4.59 -0.77
N THR A 301 16.94 4.22 -2.01
CA THR A 301 17.60 3.08 -2.67
C THR A 301 18.95 3.49 -3.23
N ILE A 302 19.96 2.62 -3.08
CA ILE A 302 21.27 2.80 -3.69
C ILE A 302 21.65 1.56 -4.50
N THR A 303 22.57 1.72 -5.45
CA THR A 303 23.08 0.61 -6.24
C THR A 303 24.02 -0.25 -5.39
N ARG A 304 24.28 -1.49 -5.83
CA ARG A 304 25.24 -2.36 -5.15
C ARG A 304 26.62 -1.73 -5.14
N ALA A 305 27.05 -1.11 -6.24
CA ALA A 305 28.35 -0.45 -6.33
C ALA A 305 28.50 0.66 -5.28
N MET A 306 27.48 1.50 -5.09
CA MET A 306 27.46 2.53 -4.03
C MET A 306 27.54 1.89 -2.64
N ALA A 307 26.75 0.85 -2.39
CA ALA A 307 26.75 0.14 -1.11
C ALA A 307 28.13 -0.50 -0.82
N THR A 308 28.78 -1.12 -1.80
CA THR A 308 30.12 -1.70 -1.65
C THR A 308 31.16 -0.63 -1.28
N LYS A 309 31.08 0.57 -1.86
CA LYS A 309 31.96 1.70 -1.48
C LYS A 309 31.74 2.12 -0.02
N ILE A 310 30.49 2.19 0.44
CA ILE A 310 30.13 2.53 1.82
C ILE A 310 30.63 1.43 2.77
N LEU A 311 30.24 0.18 2.52
CA LEU A 311 30.59 -0.99 3.33
C LEU A 311 32.10 -1.19 3.48
N GLY A 312 32.87 -0.91 2.42
CA GLY A 312 34.33 -1.02 2.43
C GLY A 312 35.03 0.00 3.33
N LYS A 313 34.34 1.08 3.72
CA LYS A 313 34.88 2.14 4.58
C LYS A 313 34.44 2.03 6.04
N LEU A 314 33.47 1.18 6.37
CA LEU A 314 32.92 1.08 7.72
C LEU A 314 33.95 0.63 8.75
N GLY A 315 33.98 1.34 9.88
CA GLY A 315 34.73 1.03 11.09
C GLY A 315 33.93 0.28 12.16
N GLY A 316 34.33 0.44 13.42
CA GLY A 316 33.63 -0.16 14.55
C GLY A 316 33.74 -1.68 14.74
N GLN A 317 32.70 -2.26 15.34
CA GLN A 317 32.67 -3.65 15.79
C GLN A 317 32.57 -4.65 14.63
N ASN A 318 32.97 -5.89 14.89
CA ASN A 318 32.79 -6.99 13.94
C ASN A 318 31.31 -7.38 13.85
N LEU A 319 30.93 -7.90 12.70
CA LEU A 319 29.56 -8.31 12.41
C LEU A 319 29.09 -9.47 13.30
N PRO A 320 27.78 -9.55 13.60
CA PRO A 320 27.16 -10.77 14.11
C PRO A 320 27.38 -11.96 13.16
N GLN A 321 27.40 -13.16 13.71
CA GLN A 321 27.57 -14.38 12.91
C GLN A 321 26.44 -14.51 11.88
N GLY A 322 26.81 -14.81 10.63
CA GLY A 322 25.85 -14.99 9.52
C GLY A 322 25.51 -13.70 8.75
N TRP A 323 25.90 -12.52 9.24
CA TRP A 323 25.65 -11.23 8.57
C TRP A 323 26.69 -10.95 7.47
N GLY A 324 26.90 -11.87 6.53
CA GLY A 324 27.89 -11.70 5.47
C GLY A 324 27.52 -10.58 4.49
N ALA A 325 28.36 -9.54 4.36
CA ALA A 325 28.33 -8.49 3.32
C ALA A 325 29.44 -7.45 3.56
N SER A 326 29.69 -7.15 4.83
CA SER A 326 30.75 -6.26 5.30
C SER A 326 31.82 -7.05 6.06
N LYS A 327 32.84 -6.36 6.57
CA LYS A 327 33.69 -6.84 7.68
C LYS A 327 33.31 -6.19 9.02
N LYS A 328 32.60 -5.06 8.96
CA LYS A 328 32.46 -4.09 10.03
C LYS A 328 31.05 -3.51 10.07
N LEU A 329 30.55 -3.23 11.26
CA LEU A 329 29.20 -2.72 11.48
C LEU A 329 29.06 -1.22 11.17
N GLY A 330 30.12 -0.45 11.34
CA GLY A 330 30.08 1.01 11.27
C GLY A 330 30.03 1.67 12.66
N ASP A 331 30.83 2.70 12.86
CA ASP A 331 30.87 3.51 14.09
C ASP A 331 30.30 4.92 13.85
N GLU A 332 30.16 5.72 14.91
CA GLU A 332 29.57 7.06 14.83
C GLU A 332 30.43 8.04 14.00
N GLY A 333 31.70 7.73 13.78
CA GLY A 333 32.62 8.52 12.95
C GLY A 333 32.47 8.26 11.45
N ASP A 334 31.83 7.15 11.05
CA ASP A 334 31.53 6.80 9.65
C ASP A 334 30.41 7.68 9.07
N SER A 335 30.62 9.00 9.04
CA SER A 335 29.60 9.98 8.69
C SER A 335 29.18 9.90 7.22
N ILE A 336 27.87 9.83 7.00
CA ILE A 336 27.24 9.93 5.68
C ILE A 336 26.16 11.02 5.68
N ILE A 337 26.08 11.77 4.60
CA ILE A 337 25.03 12.76 4.35
C ILE A 337 24.03 12.13 3.39
N VAL A 338 22.75 12.11 3.78
CA VAL A 338 21.66 11.61 2.95
C VAL A 338 20.71 12.76 2.68
N GLN A 339 20.46 13.03 1.39
CA GLN A 339 19.51 14.03 0.95
C GLN A 339 18.44 13.39 0.07
N VAL A 340 17.17 13.59 0.42
CA VAL A 340 16.01 13.09 -0.32
C VAL A 340 15.10 14.26 -0.66
N ASN A 341 14.86 14.51 -1.94
CA ASN A 341 14.08 15.64 -2.44
C ASN A 341 12.90 15.19 -3.31
N ASN A 342 12.24 14.09 -2.93
CA ASN A 342 11.05 13.61 -3.64
C ASN A 342 9.92 14.65 -3.60
N VAL A 343 9.14 14.74 -4.68
CA VAL A 343 8.00 15.68 -4.76
C VAL A 343 6.71 14.87 -4.91
N LEU A 344 5.75 15.14 -4.03
CA LEU A 344 4.41 14.57 -4.12
C LEU A 344 3.66 15.20 -5.30
N ALA A 345 3.02 14.37 -6.12
CA ALA A 345 2.25 14.81 -7.26
C ALA A 345 0.92 14.06 -7.32
N GLU A 346 -0.18 14.82 -7.33
CA GLU A 346 -1.51 14.26 -7.58
C GLU A 346 -1.59 13.76 -9.03
N LYS A 347 -2.04 12.51 -9.20
CA LYS A 347 -2.17 11.87 -10.51
C LYS A 347 -3.49 11.14 -10.60
N LYS A 348 -4.17 11.32 -11.74
CA LYS A 348 -5.35 10.53 -12.06
C LYS A 348 -4.95 9.11 -12.43
N ILE A 349 -5.54 8.13 -11.75
CA ILE A 349 -5.36 6.71 -12.03
C ILE A 349 -6.60 6.13 -12.72
N HIS A 350 -6.42 5.03 -13.45
CA HIS A 350 -7.50 4.39 -14.20
C HIS A 350 -7.53 2.88 -13.94
N ASN A 351 -8.54 2.41 -13.23
CA ASN A 351 -8.85 0.98 -13.17
C ASN A 351 -9.83 0.62 -14.29
N VAL A 352 -9.62 -0.55 -14.92
CA VAL A 352 -10.50 -1.05 -15.98
C VAL A 352 -11.17 -2.32 -15.52
N PHE A 353 -12.49 -2.40 -15.69
CA PHE A 353 -13.30 -3.53 -15.27
C PHE A 353 -14.01 -4.17 -16.46
N GLY A 354 -14.03 -5.50 -16.49
CA GLY A 354 -14.89 -6.30 -17.35
C GLY A 354 -15.73 -7.25 -16.51
N VAL A 355 -16.99 -7.46 -16.87
CA VAL A 355 -17.89 -8.31 -16.08
C VAL A 355 -18.59 -9.33 -16.97
N ILE A 356 -18.54 -10.59 -16.58
CA ILE A 356 -19.41 -11.64 -17.09
C ILE A 356 -20.47 -11.89 -16.03
N LYS A 357 -21.72 -11.54 -16.32
CA LYS A 357 -22.82 -11.65 -15.36
C LYS A 357 -23.22 -13.11 -15.17
N GLY A 358 -23.36 -13.52 -13.91
CA GLY A 358 -23.87 -14.85 -13.54
C GLY A 358 -25.36 -15.00 -13.83
N PHE A 359 -25.80 -16.25 -14.00
CA PHE A 359 -27.17 -16.59 -14.38
C PHE A 359 -28.12 -16.81 -13.20
N VAL A 360 -27.59 -17.19 -12.03
CA VAL A 360 -28.41 -17.48 -10.83
C VAL A 360 -28.10 -16.45 -9.75
N ASP A 361 -26.86 -16.43 -9.30
CA ASP A 361 -26.36 -15.58 -8.22
C ASP A 361 -25.58 -14.40 -8.81
N SER A 362 -26.23 -13.59 -9.66
CA SER A 362 -25.56 -12.53 -10.43
C SER A 362 -24.95 -11.41 -9.59
N ASP A 363 -25.38 -11.29 -8.34
CA ASP A 363 -24.89 -10.33 -7.35
C ASP A 363 -23.70 -10.85 -6.52
N ARG A 364 -23.28 -12.09 -6.75
CA ARG A 364 -22.08 -12.71 -6.16
C ARG A 364 -21.01 -12.84 -7.22
N TYR A 365 -19.77 -12.51 -6.89
CA TYR A 365 -18.68 -12.57 -7.86
C TYR A 365 -17.33 -12.97 -7.30
N VAL A 366 -16.55 -13.61 -8.18
CA VAL A 366 -15.10 -13.73 -8.04
C VAL A 366 -14.45 -12.55 -8.77
N VAL A 367 -13.43 -11.95 -8.16
CA VAL A 367 -12.62 -10.92 -8.79
C VAL A 367 -11.30 -11.54 -9.24
N ILE A 368 -10.93 -11.36 -10.51
CA ILE A 368 -9.63 -11.72 -11.07
C ILE A 368 -8.90 -10.42 -11.38
N GLY A 369 -7.81 -10.16 -10.68
CA GLY A 369 -7.08 -8.90 -10.75
C GLY A 369 -5.69 -9.03 -11.36
N ALA A 370 -5.25 -8.01 -12.09
CA ALA A 370 -3.85 -7.84 -12.50
C ALA A 370 -3.45 -6.36 -12.52
N GLN A 371 -2.29 -6.05 -11.96
CA GLN A 371 -1.64 -4.75 -12.03
C GLN A 371 -1.13 -4.48 -13.45
N ARG A 372 -1.42 -3.28 -13.97
CA ARG A 372 -1.03 -2.82 -15.32
C ARG A 372 0.16 -1.86 -15.32
N ASP A 373 0.34 -1.08 -14.25
CA ASP A 373 1.51 -0.21 -14.12
C ASP A 373 2.73 -0.98 -13.62
N ALA A 374 3.92 -0.45 -13.86
CA ALA A 374 5.16 -1.00 -13.36
C ALA A 374 6.25 0.08 -13.29
N TRP A 375 7.28 -0.18 -12.49
CA TRP A 375 8.56 0.51 -12.65
C TRP A 375 9.30 -0.05 -13.87
N GLY A 376 9.83 0.82 -14.73
CA GLY A 376 10.55 0.39 -15.92
C GLY A 376 9.65 -0.40 -16.89
N PRO A 377 10.19 -1.40 -17.62
CA PRO A 377 9.41 -2.16 -18.60
C PRO A 377 8.40 -3.14 -17.99
N GLY A 378 8.62 -3.60 -16.75
CA GLY A 378 7.64 -4.39 -15.99
C GLY A 378 7.14 -5.67 -16.68
N PHE A 379 8.01 -6.38 -17.41
CA PHE A 379 7.55 -7.50 -18.22
C PHE A 379 7.03 -8.66 -17.36
N ALA A 380 7.80 -9.09 -16.36
CA ALA A 380 7.37 -10.10 -15.39
C ALA A 380 6.38 -9.52 -14.37
N ALA A 381 6.64 -8.29 -13.87
CA ALA A 381 5.81 -7.66 -12.85
C ALA A 381 4.35 -7.48 -13.27
N SER A 382 4.12 -7.00 -14.50
CA SER A 382 2.79 -6.55 -14.95
C SER A 382 2.37 -7.13 -16.30
N THR A 383 3.25 -7.16 -17.30
CA THR A 383 2.88 -7.49 -18.69
C THR A 383 2.32 -8.90 -18.82
N VAL A 384 2.98 -9.91 -18.21
CA VAL A 384 2.52 -11.30 -18.26
C VAL A 384 1.17 -11.47 -17.57
N GLY A 385 1.02 -10.93 -16.36
CA GLY A 385 -0.23 -11.00 -15.59
C GLY A 385 -1.41 -10.35 -16.30
N THR A 386 -1.22 -9.14 -16.83
CA THR A 386 -2.23 -8.43 -17.62
C THR A 386 -2.60 -9.19 -18.90
N SER A 387 -1.63 -9.81 -19.57
CA SER A 387 -1.90 -10.62 -20.77
C SER A 387 -2.76 -11.85 -20.44
N VAL A 388 -2.46 -12.54 -19.34
CA VAL A 388 -3.25 -13.68 -18.85
C VAL A 388 -4.66 -13.23 -18.44
N LEU A 389 -4.81 -12.08 -17.78
CA LEU A 389 -6.11 -11.52 -17.43
C LEU A 389 -7.01 -11.33 -18.67
N VAL A 390 -6.46 -10.71 -19.72
CA VAL A 390 -7.18 -10.45 -20.98
C VAL A 390 -7.53 -11.75 -21.70
N GLU A 391 -6.60 -12.72 -21.77
CA GLU A 391 -6.87 -14.01 -22.41
C GLU A 391 -7.89 -14.86 -21.64
N LEU A 392 -7.92 -14.79 -20.31
CA LEU A 392 -8.95 -15.43 -19.49
C LEU A 392 -10.32 -14.77 -19.75
N ALA A 393 -10.39 -13.44 -19.77
CA ALA A 393 -11.62 -12.71 -20.08
C ALA A 393 -12.15 -13.08 -21.47
N ARG A 394 -11.26 -13.11 -22.48
CA ARG A 394 -11.60 -13.50 -23.85
C ARG A 394 -12.10 -14.94 -23.91
N SER A 395 -11.36 -15.88 -23.35
CA SER A 395 -11.66 -17.31 -23.43
C SER A 395 -12.95 -17.68 -22.69
N ILE A 396 -13.17 -17.14 -21.48
CA ILE A 396 -14.41 -17.41 -20.73
C ILE A 396 -15.60 -16.71 -21.39
N SER A 397 -15.43 -15.51 -21.95
CA SER A 397 -16.50 -14.87 -22.73
C SER A 397 -16.86 -15.68 -23.97
N ASP A 398 -15.89 -16.32 -24.62
CA ASP A 398 -16.11 -17.18 -25.78
C ASP A 398 -16.91 -18.43 -25.37
N MET A 399 -16.52 -19.09 -24.27
CA MET A 399 -17.25 -20.22 -23.70
C MET A 399 -18.72 -19.89 -23.40
N VAL A 400 -18.99 -18.67 -22.90
CA VAL A 400 -20.35 -18.23 -22.59
C VAL A 400 -21.17 -17.94 -23.85
N LYS A 401 -20.57 -17.30 -24.84
CA LYS A 401 -21.26 -16.87 -26.07
C LYS A 401 -21.47 -18.02 -27.06
N ASN A 402 -20.46 -18.88 -27.20
CA ASN A 402 -20.35 -19.84 -28.29
C ASN A 402 -20.45 -21.30 -27.84
N ASP A 403 -20.04 -21.64 -26.61
CA ASP A 403 -20.01 -23.04 -26.14
C ASP A 403 -21.13 -23.40 -25.15
N GLY A 404 -21.99 -22.44 -24.81
CA GLY A 404 -23.15 -22.67 -23.94
C GLY A 404 -22.83 -22.72 -22.44
N PHE A 405 -21.63 -22.33 -22.01
CA PHE A 405 -21.30 -22.22 -20.59
C PHE A 405 -22.12 -21.10 -19.92
N LYS A 406 -22.77 -21.42 -18.80
CA LYS A 406 -23.59 -20.46 -18.04
C LYS A 406 -23.07 -20.36 -16.61
N PRO A 407 -22.18 -19.41 -16.29
CA PRO A 407 -21.66 -19.27 -14.94
C PRO A 407 -22.81 -18.93 -13.97
N ARG A 408 -22.91 -19.65 -12.85
CA ARG A 408 -23.90 -19.43 -11.81
C ARG A 408 -23.72 -18.05 -11.17
N ARG A 409 -22.47 -17.72 -10.85
CA ARG A 409 -22.04 -16.44 -10.23
C ARG A 409 -21.31 -15.56 -11.24
N SER A 410 -21.26 -14.27 -10.99
CA SER A 410 -20.57 -13.32 -11.87
C SER A 410 -19.04 -13.44 -11.76
N ILE A 411 -18.33 -13.06 -12.82
CA ILE A 411 -16.86 -12.92 -12.83
C ILE A 411 -16.54 -11.46 -13.12
N VAL A 412 -15.69 -10.86 -12.29
CA VAL A 412 -15.18 -9.49 -12.48
C VAL A 412 -13.70 -9.58 -12.81
N PHE A 413 -13.31 -9.10 -13.99
CA PHE A 413 -11.93 -8.91 -14.39
C PHE A 413 -11.52 -7.47 -14.09
N ALA A 414 -10.42 -7.26 -13.37
CA ALA A 414 -9.96 -5.95 -12.95
C ALA A 414 -8.50 -5.72 -13.33
N SER A 415 -8.24 -4.70 -14.15
CA SER A 415 -6.90 -4.24 -14.49
C SER A 415 -6.58 -2.99 -13.66
N TRP A 416 -5.79 -3.18 -12.61
CA TRP A 416 -5.44 -2.17 -11.62
C TRP A 416 -4.35 -1.24 -12.11
N SER A 417 -4.33 -0.01 -11.58
CA SER A 417 -3.30 1.00 -11.83
C SER A 417 -2.76 1.56 -10.50
N ALA A 418 -1.55 2.12 -10.55
CA ALA A 418 -0.80 2.60 -9.38
C ALA A 418 -0.56 1.52 -8.32
N GLY A 419 -0.36 0.27 -8.75
CA GLY A 419 -0.03 -0.85 -7.87
C GLY A 419 1.38 -0.76 -7.28
N GLU A 420 2.35 -0.23 -8.04
CA GLU A 420 3.72 -0.02 -7.56
C GLU A 420 3.85 0.98 -6.39
N TYR A 421 2.78 1.73 -6.14
CA TYR A 421 2.67 2.76 -5.12
C TYR A 421 1.88 2.28 -3.89
N GLY A 422 1.78 0.97 -3.68
CA GLY A 422 1.08 0.38 -2.53
C GLY A 422 -0.33 -0.13 -2.85
N SER A 423 -0.52 -0.73 -4.03
CA SER A 423 -1.81 -1.25 -4.50
C SER A 423 -2.91 -0.17 -4.56
N VAL A 424 -2.55 1.08 -4.88
CA VAL A 424 -3.44 2.25 -4.77
C VAL A 424 -4.76 1.99 -5.49
N GLY A 425 -4.76 1.73 -6.80
CA GLY A 425 -6.00 1.54 -7.55
C GLY A 425 -6.89 0.41 -7.02
N ALA A 426 -6.31 -0.70 -6.57
CA ALA A 426 -7.08 -1.82 -6.03
C ALA A 426 -7.71 -1.49 -4.66
N THR A 427 -6.98 -0.78 -3.82
CA THR A 427 -7.44 -0.41 -2.47
C THR A 427 -8.46 0.72 -2.50
N GLU A 428 -8.28 1.74 -3.34
CA GLU A 428 -9.27 2.81 -3.51
C GLU A 428 -10.63 2.27 -3.96
N TRP A 429 -10.62 1.25 -4.82
CA TRP A 429 -11.85 0.55 -5.20
C TRP A 429 -12.47 -0.18 -4.00
N GLN A 430 -11.68 -0.85 -3.18
CA GLN A 430 -12.17 -1.52 -1.97
C GLN A 430 -12.77 -0.53 -0.97
N GLU A 431 -12.10 0.60 -0.74
CA GLU A 431 -12.58 1.67 0.14
C GLU A 431 -13.93 2.22 -0.31
N GLY A 432 -14.17 2.30 -1.62
CA GLY A 432 -15.45 2.74 -2.17
C GLY A 432 -16.62 1.80 -1.86
N TYR A 433 -16.32 0.54 -1.54
CA TYR A 433 -17.33 -0.48 -1.26
C TYR A 433 -17.12 -1.17 0.10
N LEU A 434 -16.33 -0.60 1.01
CA LEU A 434 -15.83 -1.28 2.23
C LEU A 434 -16.93 -1.97 3.06
N SER A 435 -18.11 -1.35 3.17
CA SER A 435 -19.24 -1.91 3.92
C SER A 435 -19.97 -3.07 3.24
N SER A 436 -19.86 -3.17 1.90
CA SER A 436 -20.68 -4.06 1.08
C SER A 436 -19.89 -5.05 0.23
N LEU A 437 -18.60 -4.83 0.02
CA LEU A 437 -17.81 -5.60 -0.93
C LEU A 437 -17.74 -7.07 -0.53
N SER A 438 -17.44 -7.35 0.74
CA SER A 438 -17.37 -8.71 1.29
C SER A 438 -18.72 -9.47 1.25
N MET A 439 -19.84 -8.77 1.05
CA MET A 439 -21.15 -9.40 0.89
C MET A 439 -21.39 -9.88 -0.55
N LYS A 440 -20.57 -9.44 -1.51
CA LYS A 440 -20.72 -9.73 -2.94
C LYS A 440 -19.52 -10.48 -3.51
N ALA A 441 -18.32 -9.98 -3.24
CA ALA A 441 -17.07 -10.61 -3.61
C ALA A 441 -16.77 -11.78 -2.66
N PHE A 442 -16.79 -13.00 -3.16
CA PHE A 442 -16.50 -14.20 -2.34
C PHE A 442 -15.04 -14.67 -2.47
N SER A 443 -14.32 -14.24 -3.50
CA SER A 443 -12.91 -14.52 -3.66
C SER A 443 -12.19 -13.51 -4.56
N TYR A 444 -10.90 -13.30 -4.31
CA TYR A 444 -9.98 -12.55 -5.17
C TYR A 444 -8.83 -13.45 -5.65
N ILE A 445 -8.54 -13.42 -6.95
CA ILE A 445 -7.43 -14.13 -7.59
C ILE A 445 -6.47 -13.09 -8.16
N ASN A 446 -5.23 -13.09 -7.64
CA ASN A 446 -4.19 -12.18 -8.10
C ASN A 446 -3.36 -12.78 -9.25
N LEU A 447 -3.12 -11.99 -10.29
CA LEU A 447 -2.31 -12.37 -11.45
C LEU A 447 -0.99 -11.59 -11.56
N ASP A 448 -0.61 -10.84 -10.52
CA ASP A 448 0.64 -10.09 -10.51
C ASP A 448 1.85 -11.02 -10.41
N GLY A 449 2.89 -10.77 -11.20
CA GLY A 449 4.16 -11.51 -11.09
C GLY A 449 4.05 -13.04 -11.21
N ILE A 450 2.97 -13.57 -11.81
CA ILE A 450 2.65 -15.02 -11.85
C ILE A 450 3.72 -15.88 -12.53
N VAL A 451 4.60 -15.28 -13.34
CA VAL A 451 5.72 -15.96 -13.99
C VAL A 451 7.02 -15.23 -13.64
N ALA A 452 7.77 -15.83 -12.72
CA ALA A 452 9.08 -15.41 -12.24
C ALA A 452 10.18 -16.46 -12.57
N GLY A 453 9.79 -17.60 -13.14
CA GLY A 453 10.66 -18.71 -13.51
C GLY A 453 9.82 -19.91 -13.96
N ARG A 454 10.38 -21.12 -13.95
CA ARG A 454 9.68 -22.36 -14.36
C ARG A 454 9.90 -23.57 -13.45
N ASN A 455 10.87 -23.51 -12.55
CA ASN A 455 11.39 -24.68 -11.82
C ASN A 455 10.85 -24.80 -10.38
N GLY A 456 10.02 -23.86 -9.95
CA GLY A 456 9.29 -23.93 -8.69
C GLY A 456 7.91 -23.31 -8.83
N PHE A 457 7.08 -23.52 -7.81
CA PHE A 457 5.73 -22.97 -7.73
C PHE A 457 5.43 -22.62 -6.28
N LYS A 458 4.88 -21.42 -6.05
CA LYS A 458 4.49 -20.93 -4.73
C LYS A 458 3.08 -20.37 -4.76
N VAL A 459 2.37 -20.52 -3.64
CA VAL A 459 1.00 -20.03 -3.44
C VAL A 459 0.88 -19.35 -2.09
N ALA A 460 0.34 -18.15 -2.08
CA ALA A 460 -0.10 -17.45 -0.88
C ALA A 460 -1.62 -17.32 -0.92
N ALA A 461 -2.32 -17.78 0.11
CA ALA A 461 -3.79 -17.74 0.12
C ALA A 461 -4.38 -17.62 1.52
N SER A 462 -5.67 -17.28 1.57
CA SER A 462 -6.49 -17.47 2.77
C SER A 462 -6.50 -18.95 3.19
N PRO A 463 -6.39 -19.26 4.49
CA PRO A 463 -6.60 -20.59 5.05
C PRO A 463 -7.91 -21.26 4.60
N LEU A 464 -8.97 -20.49 4.35
CA LEU A 464 -10.25 -21.02 3.85
C LEU A 464 -10.11 -21.71 2.49
N MET A 465 -9.14 -21.29 1.68
CA MET A 465 -8.96 -21.79 0.32
C MET A 465 -7.98 -22.97 0.23
N TYR A 466 -7.33 -23.39 1.32
CA TYR A 466 -6.22 -24.35 1.25
C TYR A 466 -6.62 -25.68 0.62
N SER A 467 -7.72 -26.28 1.09
CA SER A 467 -8.19 -27.57 0.57
C SER A 467 -8.70 -27.45 -0.87
N PHE A 468 -9.27 -26.30 -1.24
CA PHE A 468 -9.68 -26.00 -2.61
C PHE A 468 -8.47 -25.83 -3.55
N ILE A 469 -7.43 -25.12 -3.11
CA ILE A 469 -6.17 -24.95 -3.83
C ILE A 469 -5.46 -26.29 -4.00
N GLU A 470 -5.43 -27.13 -2.96
CA GLU A 470 -4.85 -28.48 -3.03
C GLU A 470 -5.52 -29.31 -4.14
N ASN A 471 -6.84 -29.26 -4.23
CA ASN A 471 -7.59 -29.93 -5.29
C ASN A 471 -7.28 -29.34 -6.66
N ALA A 472 -7.25 -28.00 -6.78
CA ALA A 472 -6.86 -27.35 -8.01
C ALA A 472 -5.43 -27.73 -8.45
N LEU A 473 -4.49 -27.88 -7.52
CA LEU A 473 -3.11 -28.29 -7.82
C LEU A 473 -3.02 -29.72 -8.39
N LYS A 474 -3.94 -30.61 -7.99
CA LYS A 474 -3.97 -32.01 -8.44
C LYS A 474 -4.52 -32.20 -9.85
N GLU A 475 -5.09 -31.16 -10.44
CA GLU A 475 -5.69 -31.20 -11.77
C GLU A 475 -4.63 -31.16 -12.88
N GLY A 476 -4.97 -31.72 -14.05
CA GLY A 476 -4.06 -31.82 -15.18
C GLY A 476 -4.06 -30.58 -16.05
N TYR A 477 -2.95 -29.83 -16.09
CA TYR A 477 -2.84 -28.57 -16.84
C TYR A 477 -2.20 -28.73 -18.24
N GLY A 478 -2.35 -29.90 -18.87
CA GLY A 478 -1.98 -30.15 -20.28
C GLY A 478 -0.59 -30.76 -20.53
N LYS A 479 0.16 -31.08 -19.46
CA LYS A 479 1.20 -32.12 -19.47
C LYS A 479 0.66 -33.27 -18.62
N ASP A 480 1.10 -34.50 -18.84
CA ASP A 480 0.63 -35.70 -18.10
C ASP A 480 0.90 -35.67 -16.56
N SER A 481 1.27 -34.51 -16.01
CA SER A 481 1.59 -34.24 -14.62
C SER A 481 0.88 -32.99 -14.10
N SER A 482 0.40 -33.06 -12.85
CA SER A 482 -0.25 -31.96 -12.15
C SER A 482 0.77 -31.05 -11.46
N LEU A 483 0.39 -29.81 -11.13
CA LEU A 483 1.27 -28.92 -10.35
C LEU A 483 1.61 -29.53 -8.99
N TYR A 484 0.67 -30.28 -8.41
CA TYR A 484 0.87 -31.05 -7.19
C TYR A 484 2.01 -32.07 -7.35
N SER A 485 2.01 -32.89 -8.40
CA SER A 485 3.06 -33.91 -8.58
C SER A 485 4.40 -33.33 -9.01
N LEU A 486 4.39 -32.20 -9.72
CA LEU A 486 5.62 -31.51 -10.16
C LEU A 486 6.34 -30.82 -9.01
N TYR A 487 5.61 -30.17 -8.10
CA TYR A 487 6.21 -29.26 -7.12
C TYR A 487 5.92 -29.65 -5.66
N GLY A 488 4.82 -30.35 -5.36
CA GLY A 488 4.36 -30.65 -3.99
C GLY A 488 5.06 -31.81 -3.25
N LYS A 489 6.18 -32.30 -3.81
CA LYS A 489 7.06 -33.38 -3.32
C LYS A 489 6.50 -34.24 -2.17
N LYS A 490 6.85 -33.95 -0.91
CA LYS A 490 6.55 -34.80 0.26
C LYS A 490 5.45 -34.20 1.14
N ASP A 491 5.45 -32.88 1.27
CA ASP A 491 4.44 -32.12 2.01
C ASP A 491 4.13 -30.87 1.21
N TRP A 492 3.04 -30.92 0.43
CA TRP A 492 2.70 -29.85 -0.50
C TRP A 492 2.48 -28.51 0.23
N GLU A 493 1.99 -28.52 1.48
CA GLU A 493 1.73 -27.29 2.22
C GLU A 493 3.06 -26.62 2.58
N LEU A 494 4.06 -27.39 3.04
CA LEU A 494 5.41 -26.88 3.29
C LEU A 494 6.17 -26.53 2.00
N ASP A 495 5.97 -27.31 0.94
CA ASP A 495 6.70 -27.17 -0.32
C ASP A 495 6.18 -25.97 -1.15
N LEU A 496 4.86 -25.71 -1.13
CA LEU A 496 4.20 -24.75 -2.02
C LEU A 496 3.61 -23.54 -1.33
N MET A 497 3.10 -23.65 -0.11
CA MET A 497 2.42 -22.52 0.54
C MET A 497 3.42 -21.53 1.14
N GLU A 498 3.08 -20.25 1.06
CA GLU A 498 3.79 -19.17 1.73
C GLU A 498 2.82 -18.14 2.32
N PRO A 499 3.23 -17.37 3.35
CA PRO A 499 2.42 -16.28 3.85
C PRO A 499 2.23 -15.19 2.79
N MET A 500 1.02 -14.63 2.72
CA MET A 500 0.74 -13.46 1.89
C MET A 500 1.46 -12.24 2.46
N LYS A 501 2.14 -11.48 1.60
CA LYS A 501 3.00 -10.35 1.97
C LYS A 501 2.32 -9.01 1.71
N LEU A 502 2.78 -7.96 2.38
CA LEU A 502 2.25 -6.58 2.26
C LEU A 502 2.26 -6.05 0.82
N ASP A 503 3.27 -6.43 0.05
CA ASP A 503 3.49 -6.01 -1.34
C ASP A 503 2.69 -6.82 -2.37
N ASP A 504 1.86 -7.77 -1.93
CA ASP A 504 0.95 -8.52 -2.79
C ASP A 504 -0.42 -7.81 -2.88
N ALA A 505 -0.92 -7.55 -4.08
CA ALA A 505 -2.23 -6.93 -4.28
C ALA A 505 -3.40 -7.77 -3.74
N ALA A 506 -3.22 -9.07 -3.49
CA ALA A 506 -4.20 -9.90 -2.77
C ALA A 506 -4.29 -9.56 -1.28
N TYR A 507 -3.24 -9.01 -0.68
CA TYR A 507 -3.17 -8.79 0.76
C TYR A 507 -4.25 -7.82 1.26
N PRO A 508 -4.48 -6.64 0.65
CA PRO A 508 -5.58 -5.76 1.04
C PRO A 508 -6.97 -6.43 0.95
N PHE A 509 -7.23 -7.22 -0.08
CA PHE A 509 -8.51 -7.94 -0.21
C PHE A 509 -8.75 -8.84 0.99
N LEU A 510 -7.72 -9.54 1.45
CA LEU A 510 -7.79 -10.44 2.60
C LEU A 510 -7.88 -9.68 3.92
N VAL A 511 -6.94 -8.77 4.20
CA VAL A 511 -6.74 -8.23 5.55
C VAL A 511 -7.42 -6.88 5.81
N PHE A 512 -7.86 -6.18 4.76
CA PHE A 512 -8.59 -4.91 4.85
C PHE A 512 -10.09 -5.11 4.55
N SER A 513 -10.40 -5.84 3.47
CA SER A 513 -11.79 -6.10 3.03
C SER A 513 -12.40 -7.41 3.51
N GLY A 514 -11.59 -8.36 3.98
CA GLY A 514 -12.09 -9.64 4.51
C GLY A 514 -12.64 -10.55 3.41
N ILE A 515 -11.93 -10.63 2.28
CA ILE A 515 -12.28 -11.43 1.11
C ILE A 515 -11.22 -12.53 0.96
N PRO A 516 -11.62 -13.82 0.91
CA PRO A 516 -10.69 -14.93 0.69
C PRO A 516 -9.91 -14.73 -0.60
N SER A 517 -8.58 -14.65 -0.48
CA SER A 517 -7.73 -14.26 -1.62
C SER A 517 -6.66 -15.31 -1.90
N VAL A 518 -6.26 -15.44 -3.17
CA VAL A 518 -5.16 -16.30 -3.61
C VAL A 518 -4.22 -15.52 -4.54
N SER A 519 -2.93 -15.73 -4.35
CA SER A 519 -1.83 -15.27 -5.19
C SER A 519 -0.89 -16.45 -5.40
N PHE A 520 -0.30 -16.57 -6.59
CA PHE A 520 0.57 -17.69 -6.92
C PHE A 520 1.62 -17.26 -7.93
N ARG A 521 2.73 -18.00 -7.98
CA ARG A 521 3.82 -17.70 -8.91
C ARG A 521 4.62 -18.93 -9.28
N PHE A 522 5.02 -19.01 -10.55
CA PHE A 522 6.11 -19.88 -10.97
C PHE A 522 7.44 -19.22 -10.66
N THR A 523 8.34 -19.93 -9.98
CA THR A 523 9.60 -19.38 -9.47
C THR A 523 10.81 -19.99 -10.16
N TYR A 524 11.94 -19.30 -10.06
CA TYR A 524 13.24 -19.83 -10.44
C TYR A 524 13.79 -20.63 -9.24
N SER A 525 13.44 -21.92 -9.14
CA SER A 525 13.75 -22.72 -7.94
C SER A 525 13.11 -22.10 -6.67
N ASN A 526 13.84 -22.01 -5.55
CA ASN A 526 13.37 -21.40 -4.30
C ASN A 526 13.72 -19.90 -4.17
N SER A 527 14.18 -19.23 -5.23
CA SER A 527 14.51 -17.79 -5.19
C SER A 527 13.42 -16.93 -5.84
N ASP A 528 13.27 -15.71 -5.31
CA ASP A 528 12.43 -14.69 -5.93
C ASP A 528 13.03 -14.24 -7.27
N TYR A 529 12.22 -13.67 -8.16
CA TYR A 529 12.72 -13.09 -9.40
C TYR A 529 13.40 -11.75 -9.12
N HIS A 530 14.69 -11.68 -9.43
CA HIS A 530 15.55 -10.60 -8.95
C HIS A 530 15.27 -9.25 -9.61
N TYR A 531 14.75 -9.23 -10.83
CA TYR A 531 14.64 -8.00 -11.61
C TYR A 531 13.38 -7.19 -11.33
N PHE A 532 12.49 -7.66 -10.45
CA PHE A 532 11.32 -6.89 -10.03
C PHE A 532 11.71 -5.49 -9.56
N ARG A 533 10.92 -4.48 -9.94
CA ARG A 533 11.13 -3.07 -9.60
C ARG A 533 12.48 -2.51 -10.05
N THR A 534 13.00 -3.02 -11.17
CA THR A 534 14.20 -2.50 -11.84
C THR A 534 13.92 -2.27 -13.31
N ILE A 535 14.73 -1.42 -13.95
CA ILE A 535 14.68 -1.25 -15.41
C ILE A 535 15.06 -2.52 -16.19
N GLN A 536 15.61 -3.53 -15.50
CA GLN A 536 16.01 -4.80 -16.10
C GLN A 536 14.86 -5.83 -16.18
N ASP A 537 13.65 -5.53 -15.67
CA ASP A 537 12.46 -6.38 -15.84
C ASP A 537 11.97 -6.38 -17.30
N THR A 538 12.73 -7.07 -18.14
CA THR A 538 12.57 -7.13 -19.59
C THR A 538 12.19 -8.54 -20.02
N ARG A 539 11.57 -8.63 -21.21
CA ARG A 539 11.24 -9.91 -21.83
C ARG A 539 12.45 -10.83 -21.97
N GLN A 540 13.62 -10.28 -22.30
CA GLN A 540 14.86 -11.04 -22.45
C GLN A 540 15.29 -11.69 -21.12
N LYS A 541 15.25 -10.95 -20.01
CA LYS A 541 15.61 -11.48 -18.68
C LYS A 541 14.62 -12.54 -18.21
N LEU A 542 13.31 -12.32 -18.43
CA LEU A 542 12.32 -13.33 -18.07
C LEU A 542 12.42 -14.59 -18.95
N ASN A 543 12.68 -14.43 -20.24
CA ASN A 543 12.97 -15.55 -21.14
C ASN A 543 14.18 -16.37 -20.64
N ALA A 544 15.24 -15.73 -20.16
CA ALA A 544 16.37 -16.45 -19.57
C ALA A 544 15.95 -17.26 -18.33
N ALA A 545 15.14 -16.67 -17.44
CA ALA A 545 14.66 -17.33 -16.22
C ALA A 545 13.69 -18.50 -16.50
N THR A 546 12.97 -18.47 -17.62
CA THR A 546 12.00 -19.51 -18.03
C THR A 546 12.53 -20.42 -19.14
N SER A 547 13.82 -20.35 -19.49
CA SER A 547 14.39 -21.12 -20.61
C SER A 547 13.63 -20.92 -21.93
N ASN A 548 13.21 -19.69 -22.21
CA ASN A 548 12.38 -19.24 -23.34
C ASN A 548 10.94 -19.78 -23.37
N GLN A 549 10.41 -20.24 -22.23
CA GLN A 549 9.07 -20.82 -22.13
C GLN A 549 8.05 -19.92 -21.42
N VAL A 550 8.21 -18.59 -21.50
CA VAL A 550 7.31 -17.65 -20.82
C VAL A 550 5.86 -17.90 -21.21
N ALA A 551 5.58 -18.14 -22.49
CA ALA A 551 4.22 -18.32 -22.98
C ALA A 551 3.59 -19.61 -22.43
N GLU A 552 4.31 -20.72 -22.45
CA GLU A 552 3.83 -22.02 -21.98
C GLU A 552 3.60 -22.01 -20.46
N VAL A 553 4.48 -21.37 -19.71
CA VAL A 553 4.30 -21.18 -18.27
C VAL A 553 3.13 -20.26 -17.99
N ALA A 554 2.97 -19.16 -18.75
CA ALA A 554 1.83 -18.24 -18.64
C ALA A 554 0.49 -18.92 -18.96
N VAL A 555 0.44 -19.81 -19.97
CA VAL A 555 -0.75 -20.64 -20.25
C VAL A 555 -1.06 -21.57 -19.08
N THR A 556 -0.04 -22.19 -18.49
CA THR A 556 -0.23 -23.07 -17.32
C THR A 556 -0.75 -22.28 -16.12
N ALA A 557 -0.18 -21.09 -15.85
CA ALA A 557 -0.64 -20.15 -14.83
C ALA A 557 -2.09 -19.71 -15.07
N GLY A 558 -2.41 -19.34 -16.31
CA GLY A 558 -3.76 -18.95 -16.72
C GLY A 558 -4.76 -20.08 -16.53
N ARG A 559 -4.42 -21.32 -16.90
CA ARG A 559 -5.29 -22.48 -16.66
C ARG A 559 -5.53 -22.74 -15.18
N PHE A 560 -4.51 -22.61 -14.33
CA PHE A 560 -4.66 -22.74 -12.87
C PHE A 560 -5.61 -21.68 -12.30
N ALA A 561 -5.39 -20.40 -12.61
CA ALA A 561 -6.29 -19.32 -12.20
C ALA A 561 -7.72 -19.47 -12.76
N GLY A 562 -7.82 -19.81 -14.05
CA GLY A 562 -9.08 -20.05 -14.73
C GLY A 562 -9.85 -21.21 -14.11
N HIS A 563 -9.17 -22.30 -13.76
CA HIS A 563 -9.82 -23.44 -13.11
C HIS A 563 -10.36 -23.09 -11.72
N ILE A 564 -9.57 -22.37 -10.90
CA ILE A 564 -10.01 -21.84 -9.60
C ILE A 564 -11.23 -20.93 -9.76
N ALA A 565 -11.22 -20.02 -10.74
CA ALA A 565 -12.37 -19.15 -11.00
C ALA A 565 -13.61 -19.92 -11.46
N LEU A 566 -13.44 -20.82 -12.45
CA LEU A 566 -14.51 -21.58 -13.07
C LEU A 566 -15.22 -22.50 -12.06
N ARG A 567 -14.49 -23.21 -11.20
CA ARG A 567 -15.09 -24.03 -10.13
C ARG A 567 -15.97 -23.19 -9.21
N GLN A 568 -15.49 -22.03 -8.78
CA GLN A 568 -16.24 -21.16 -7.86
C GLN A 568 -17.49 -20.52 -8.49
N VAL A 569 -17.53 -20.35 -9.81
CA VAL A 569 -18.72 -19.82 -10.50
C VAL A 569 -19.60 -20.91 -11.10
N HIS A 570 -19.13 -22.15 -11.17
CA HIS A 570 -19.90 -23.30 -11.64
C HIS A 570 -20.63 -24.00 -10.49
N ASP A 571 -19.91 -24.34 -9.42
CA ASP A 571 -20.42 -25.20 -8.37
C ASP A 571 -21.50 -24.51 -7.52
N HIS A 572 -22.48 -25.28 -7.07
CA HIS A 572 -23.54 -24.80 -6.16
C HIS A 572 -22.94 -24.24 -4.86
N LEU A 573 -22.06 -24.99 -4.22
CA LEU A 573 -21.42 -24.61 -2.95
C LEU A 573 -20.04 -23.97 -3.18
N LEU A 574 -19.74 -22.91 -2.44
CA LEU A 574 -18.38 -22.37 -2.34
C LEU A 574 -17.51 -23.35 -1.54
N GLN A 575 -16.49 -23.92 -2.17
CA GLN A 575 -15.58 -24.88 -1.54
C GLN A 575 -14.59 -24.16 -0.61
N MET A 576 -15.00 -23.89 0.63
CA MET A 576 -14.17 -23.24 1.66
C MET A 576 -14.03 -24.13 2.89
N ASP A 577 -12.80 -24.28 3.39
CA ASP A 577 -12.45 -25.12 4.54
C ASP A 577 -12.45 -24.31 5.84
N LEU A 578 -13.59 -24.36 6.54
CA LEU A 578 -13.82 -23.63 7.80
C LEU A 578 -12.93 -24.15 8.95
N MET A 579 -12.50 -25.40 8.87
CA MET A 579 -11.75 -26.08 9.92
C MET A 579 -10.26 -25.73 9.92
N ARG A 580 -9.74 -25.18 8.82
CA ARG A 580 -8.37 -24.61 8.76
C ARG A 580 -8.19 -23.50 9.79
N TYR A 581 -9.14 -22.58 9.88
CA TYR A 581 -9.08 -21.52 10.88
C TYR A 581 -9.21 -22.03 12.32
N ASN A 582 -10.01 -23.08 12.56
CA ASN A 582 -10.12 -23.70 13.88
C ASN A 582 -8.74 -24.23 14.36
N LYS A 583 -7.96 -24.87 13.48
CA LYS A 583 -6.59 -25.31 13.79
C LYS A 583 -5.68 -24.14 14.15
N ILE A 584 -5.67 -23.08 13.33
CA ILE A 584 -4.84 -21.88 13.55
C ILE A 584 -5.18 -21.21 14.89
N ILE A 585 -6.47 -20.96 15.15
CA ILE A 585 -6.94 -20.32 16.37
C ILE A 585 -6.54 -21.16 17.59
N ARG A 586 -6.82 -22.48 17.59
CA ARG A 586 -6.46 -23.36 18.71
C ARG A 586 -4.98 -23.33 19.04
N THR A 587 -4.11 -23.37 18.04
CA THR A 587 -2.66 -23.30 18.24
C THR A 587 -2.24 -21.97 18.87
N GLN A 588 -2.76 -20.84 18.41
CA GLN A 588 -2.44 -19.53 18.99
C GLN A 588 -2.99 -19.38 20.41
N VAL A 589 -4.23 -19.81 20.66
CA VAL A 589 -4.84 -19.77 22.00
C VAL A 589 -4.07 -20.64 22.99
N ALA A 590 -3.60 -21.82 22.58
CA ALA A 590 -2.74 -22.67 23.41
C ALA A 590 -1.40 -21.99 23.74
N LYS A 591 -0.77 -21.33 22.76
CA LYS A 591 0.47 -20.56 22.95
C LYS A 591 0.26 -19.42 23.96
N ILE A 592 -0.80 -18.64 23.81
CA ILE A 592 -1.15 -17.54 24.71
C ILE A 592 -1.43 -18.05 26.13
N ASN A 593 -2.20 -19.13 26.28
CA ASN A 593 -2.47 -19.76 27.58
C ASN A 593 -1.18 -20.18 28.29
N GLY A 594 -0.25 -20.81 27.54
CA GLY A 594 1.06 -21.19 28.07
C GLY A 594 1.85 -19.98 28.61
N LYS A 595 1.94 -18.90 27.83
CA LYS A 595 2.64 -17.67 28.21
C LYS A 595 2.00 -16.97 29.42
N VAL A 596 0.67 -16.84 29.45
CA VAL A 596 -0.05 -16.24 30.59
C VAL A 596 0.20 -17.03 31.88
N LYS A 597 0.16 -18.36 31.83
CA LYS A 597 0.49 -19.22 32.98
C LYS A 597 1.94 -19.04 33.45
N GLU A 598 2.87 -18.90 32.50
CA GLU A 598 4.27 -18.69 32.82
C GLU A 598 4.50 -17.35 33.53
N ILE A 599 3.96 -16.25 33.01
CA ILE A 599 4.05 -14.92 33.64
C ILE A 599 3.40 -14.92 35.02
N LYS A 600 2.20 -15.48 35.17
CA LYS A 600 1.54 -15.56 36.49
C LYS A 600 2.35 -16.33 37.53
N ARG A 601 3.16 -17.29 37.10
CA ARG A 601 4.06 -18.05 37.97
C ARG A 601 5.32 -17.25 38.34
N MET A 602 5.89 -16.50 37.40
CA MET A 602 7.17 -15.78 37.59
C MET A 602 7.00 -14.38 38.18
N GLN A 603 5.94 -13.67 37.77
CA GLN A 603 5.63 -12.28 38.12
C GLN A 603 4.13 -12.14 38.46
N PRO A 604 3.67 -12.64 39.62
CA PRO A 604 2.24 -12.67 39.97
C PRO A 604 1.58 -11.29 40.05
N GLN A 605 2.38 -10.24 40.25
CA GLN A 605 1.90 -8.85 40.39
C GLN A 605 1.57 -8.19 39.04
N LEU A 606 2.09 -8.75 37.94
CA LEU A 606 2.07 -8.10 36.62
C LEU A 606 0.75 -8.33 35.87
N LEU A 607 0.09 -9.47 36.10
CA LEU A 607 -1.23 -9.76 35.57
C LEU A 607 -2.21 -10.04 36.72
N PRO A 608 -3.40 -9.41 36.74
CA PRO A 608 -4.39 -9.66 37.79
C PRO A 608 -4.73 -11.15 37.93
N SER A 609 -4.90 -11.62 39.17
CA SER A 609 -5.32 -13.01 39.45
C SER A 609 -6.63 -13.35 38.72
N ALA A 610 -7.55 -12.39 38.62
CA ALA A 610 -8.83 -12.49 37.91
C ALA A 610 -8.71 -12.69 36.38
N LEU A 611 -7.59 -12.31 35.75
CA LEU A 611 -7.40 -12.46 34.30
C LEU A 611 -7.21 -13.94 33.95
N THR A 612 -8.27 -14.60 33.48
CA THR A 612 -8.18 -15.98 32.99
C THR A 612 -8.28 -16.02 31.47
N VAL A 613 -7.60 -16.98 30.85
CA VAL A 613 -7.75 -17.21 29.41
C VAL A 613 -9.04 -17.96 29.06
N GLN A 614 -9.92 -18.20 30.04
CA GLN A 614 -11.12 -19.00 29.90
C GLN A 614 -12.03 -18.46 28.79
N TRP A 615 -12.25 -17.15 28.75
CA TRP A 615 -13.06 -16.52 27.69
C TRP A 615 -12.49 -16.73 26.29
N LEU A 616 -11.17 -16.68 26.13
CA LEU A 616 -10.51 -16.93 24.84
C LEU A 616 -10.62 -18.42 24.44
N ILE A 617 -10.50 -19.33 25.40
CA ILE A 617 -10.72 -20.77 25.19
C ILE A 617 -12.18 -21.04 24.81
N SER A 618 -13.14 -20.43 25.50
CA SER A 618 -14.57 -20.53 25.21
C SER A 618 -14.88 -20.00 23.82
N ALA A 619 -14.37 -18.82 23.44
CA ALA A 619 -14.55 -18.24 22.10
C ALA A 619 -13.98 -19.15 20.99
N SER A 620 -12.77 -19.69 21.19
CA SER A 620 -12.19 -20.69 20.28
C SER A 620 -13.06 -21.95 20.18
N GLY A 621 -13.61 -22.41 21.30
CA GLY A 621 -14.54 -23.54 21.36
C GLY A 621 -15.85 -23.26 20.62
N SER A 622 -16.42 -22.07 20.79
CA SER A 622 -17.64 -21.61 20.11
C SER A 622 -17.44 -21.59 18.60
N TYR A 623 -16.34 -21.01 18.10
CA TYR A 623 -16.01 -21.03 16.66
C TYR A 623 -15.90 -22.48 16.15
N SER A 624 -15.21 -23.33 16.91
CA SER A 624 -15.04 -24.75 16.61
C SER A 624 -16.38 -25.48 16.45
N ARG A 625 -17.36 -25.22 17.33
CA ARG A 625 -18.70 -25.82 17.26
C ARG A 625 -19.50 -25.26 16.09
N ALA A 626 -19.48 -23.95 15.90
CA ALA A 626 -20.19 -23.29 14.79
C ALA A 626 -19.70 -23.77 13.42
N ALA A 627 -18.38 -23.91 13.24
CA ALA A 627 -17.79 -24.44 12.00
C ALA A 627 -18.24 -25.88 11.72
N ARG A 628 -18.15 -26.77 12.72
CA ARG A 628 -18.62 -28.17 12.57
C ARG A 628 -20.13 -28.26 12.33
N SER A 629 -20.90 -27.38 12.97
CA SER A 629 -22.35 -27.33 12.76
C SER A 629 -22.66 -26.97 11.31
N LEU A 630 -22.00 -25.96 10.74
CA LEU A 630 -22.19 -25.62 9.33
C LEU A 630 -21.73 -26.74 8.38
N GLU A 631 -20.63 -27.44 8.67
CA GLU A 631 -20.24 -28.64 7.91
C GLU A 631 -21.31 -29.73 7.95
N SER A 632 -21.89 -29.98 9.12
CA SER A 632 -23.01 -30.90 9.28
C SER A 632 -24.25 -30.41 8.54
N ASP A 633 -24.57 -29.12 8.59
CA ASP A 633 -25.69 -28.53 7.84
C ASP A 633 -25.49 -28.77 6.34
N ILE A 634 -24.29 -28.51 5.81
CA ILE A 634 -23.94 -28.73 4.41
C ILE A 634 -24.16 -30.19 4.00
N GLN A 635 -23.71 -31.15 4.83
CA GLN A 635 -23.84 -32.58 4.53
C GLN A 635 -25.30 -33.08 4.56
N ASN A 636 -26.15 -32.44 5.35
CA ASN A 636 -27.55 -32.85 5.56
C ASN A 636 -28.55 -31.99 4.76
N SER A 637 -28.07 -31.05 3.94
CA SER A 637 -28.92 -30.15 3.15
C SER A 637 -29.01 -30.60 1.69
N ASP A 638 -30.14 -30.31 1.06
CA ASP A 638 -30.27 -30.41 -0.40
C ASP A 638 -29.56 -29.21 -1.06
N LEU A 639 -28.45 -29.48 -1.76
CA LEU A 639 -27.65 -28.45 -2.44
C LEU A 639 -28.23 -28.03 -3.80
N GLU A 640 -29.22 -28.75 -4.31
CA GLU A 640 -29.96 -28.35 -5.53
C GLU A 640 -31.00 -27.26 -5.21
N ASP A 641 -31.43 -27.14 -3.95
CA ASP A 641 -32.22 -25.99 -3.50
C ASP A 641 -31.37 -24.72 -3.53
N ILE A 642 -31.71 -23.85 -4.49
CA ILE A 642 -31.06 -22.56 -4.72
C ILE A 642 -31.06 -21.69 -3.46
N GLN A 643 -32.16 -21.63 -2.71
CA GLN A 643 -32.28 -20.77 -1.54
C GLN A 643 -31.48 -21.32 -0.36
N MET A 644 -31.53 -22.64 -0.14
CA MET A 644 -30.74 -23.28 0.92
C MET A 644 -29.24 -23.12 0.64
N CYS A 645 -28.81 -23.41 -0.59
CA CYS A 645 -27.43 -23.25 -1.00
C CYS A 645 -26.97 -21.78 -0.88
N ARG A 646 -27.84 -20.82 -1.20
CA ARG A 646 -27.55 -19.39 -1.03
C ARG A 646 -27.31 -19.03 0.44
N LEU A 647 -28.17 -19.48 1.35
CA LEU A 647 -28.03 -19.23 2.79
C LEU A 647 -26.72 -19.80 3.34
N ILE A 648 -26.36 -21.02 2.93
CA ILE A 648 -25.09 -21.66 3.29
C ILE A 648 -23.90 -20.84 2.76
N ASN A 649 -23.92 -20.47 1.48
CA ASN A 649 -22.84 -19.69 0.87
C ASN A 649 -22.68 -18.32 1.54
N ASP A 650 -23.78 -17.65 1.89
CA ASP A 650 -23.74 -16.38 2.60
C ASP A 650 -23.10 -16.55 3.99
N ARG A 651 -23.40 -17.64 4.73
CA ARG A 651 -22.69 -17.96 5.99
C ARG A 651 -21.19 -18.16 5.76
N ILE A 652 -20.79 -18.92 4.74
CA ILE A 652 -19.38 -19.15 4.39
C ILE A 652 -18.67 -17.81 4.10
N MET A 653 -19.27 -16.93 3.31
CA MET A 653 -18.68 -15.64 2.92
C MET A 653 -18.46 -14.70 4.11
N THR A 654 -19.21 -14.83 5.21
CA THR A 654 -19.02 -13.98 6.38
C THR A 654 -17.77 -14.31 7.19
N VAL A 655 -17.22 -15.52 7.05
CA VAL A 655 -16.15 -16.02 7.94
C VAL A 655 -14.90 -15.14 7.88
N GLU A 656 -14.39 -14.88 6.67
CA GLU A 656 -13.18 -14.07 6.47
C GLU A 656 -13.38 -12.63 6.98
N LYS A 657 -14.51 -12.01 6.63
CA LYS A 657 -14.88 -10.66 7.08
C LYS A 657 -14.92 -10.55 8.60
N ASN A 658 -15.48 -11.55 9.28
CA ASN A 658 -15.66 -11.51 10.72
C ASN A 658 -14.36 -11.69 11.52
N PHE A 659 -13.25 -12.04 10.86
CA PHE A 659 -11.92 -11.99 11.47
C PHE A 659 -11.27 -10.60 11.39
N LEU A 660 -11.88 -9.64 10.69
CA LEU A 660 -11.47 -8.24 10.80
C LEU A 660 -11.94 -7.68 12.14
N SER A 661 -11.01 -7.17 12.95
CA SER A 661 -11.35 -6.52 14.22
C SER A 661 -12.28 -5.33 13.97
N PRO A 662 -13.51 -5.33 14.53
CA PRO A 662 -14.42 -4.19 14.43
C PRO A 662 -14.04 -3.06 15.40
N TYR A 663 -13.08 -3.29 16.29
CA TYR A 663 -12.67 -2.36 17.36
C TYR A 663 -11.56 -1.41 16.94
N ILE A 664 -11.03 -1.54 15.72
CA ILE A 664 -9.96 -0.70 15.20
C ILE A 664 -10.40 -0.03 13.91
N SER A 665 -10.14 1.27 13.84
CA SER A 665 -10.42 2.06 12.66
C SER A 665 -9.46 1.68 11.52
N PRO A 666 -9.95 1.51 10.28
CA PRO A 666 -9.07 1.31 9.12
C PRO A 666 -8.05 2.44 8.92
N ARG A 667 -8.35 3.65 9.43
CA ARG A 667 -7.43 4.80 9.44
C ARG A 667 -6.20 4.57 10.33
N GLU A 668 -6.39 3.92 11.49
CA GLU A 668 -5.32 3.67 12.46
C GLU A 668 -4.48 2.47 12.04
N SER A 669 -5.16 1.38 11.68
CA SER A 669 -4.55 0.17 11.12
C SER A 669 -5.46 -0.39 10.02
N PRO A 670 -5.05 -0.34 8.74
CA PRO A 670 -5.86 -0.89 7.66
C PRO A 670 -5.94 -2.43 7.72
N PHE A 671 -4.90 -3.10 8.24
CA PHE A 671 -4.76 -4.56 8.23
C PHE A 671 -5.40 -5.22 9.45
N ARG A 672 -6.73 -5.08 9.55
CA ARG A 672 -7.52 -5.39 10.75
C ARG A 672 -7.74 -6.87 11.03
N HIS A 673 -7.34 -7.77 10.13
CA HIS A 673 -7.51 -9.20 10.30
C HIS A 673 -6.72 -9.75 11.50
N ILE A 674 -7.39 -10.30 12.52
CA ILE A 674 -6.74 -10.68 13.79
C ILE A 674 -5.72 -11.83 13.67
N LEU A 675 -5.81 -12.63 12.60
CA LEU A 675 -4.91 -13.76 12.32
C LEU A 675 -3.79 -13.46 11.32
N LEU A 676 -4.10 -12.69 10.25
CA LEU A 676 -3.25 -12.52 9.07
C LEU A 676 -2.85 -11.06 8.82
N GLY A 677 -3.50 -10.12 9.51
CA GLY A 677 -3.20 -8.70 9.46
C GLY A 677 -2.01 -8.34 10.33
N SER A 678 -1.84 -7.04 10.57
CA SER A 678 -0.75 -6.51 11.39
C SER A 678 -1.26 -5.40 12.30
N GLY A 679 -0.77 -5.39 13.54
CA GLY A 679 -1.17 -4.44 14.57
C GLY A 679 -1.50 -5.08 15.92
N PRO A 680 -1.79 -4.24 16.93
CA PRO A 680 -1.96 -4.67 18.32
C PRO A 680 -3.18 -5.57 18.58
N HIS A 681 -4.16 -5.59 17.67
CA HIS A 681 -5.35 -6.46 17.70
C HIS A 681 -5.09 -7.91 17.27
N THR A 682 -3.90 -8.22 16.75
CA THR A 682 -3.62 -9.55 16.21
C THR A 682 -3.28 -10.54 17.33
N LEU A 683 -3.63 -11.82 17.14
CA LEU A 683 -3.23 -12.88 18.08
C LEU A 683 -1.70 -13.02 18.19
N LYS A 684 -0.98 -12.72 17.10
CA LYS A 684 0.48 -12.68 17.11
C LYS A 684 0.99 -11.55 18.01
N ALA A 685 0.50 -10.32 17.83
CA ALA A 685 0.89 -9.20 18.66
C ALA A 685 0.57 -9.44 20.15
N LEU A 686 -0.55 -10.10 20.45
CA LEU A 686 -0.90 -10.47 21.82
C LEU A 686 0.11 -11.46 22.44
N ALA A 687 0.59 -12.43 21.65
CA ALA A 687 1.62 -13.37 22.09
C ALA A 687 2.99 -12.69 22.24
N ASP A 688 3.32 -11.75 21.35
CA ASP A 688 4.59 -10.99 21.38
C ASP A 688 4.59 -9.99 22.56
N HIS A 689 3.45 -9.37 22.89
CA HIS A 689 3.30 -8.49 24.05
C HIS A 689 3.53 -9.27 25.35
N LEU A 690 3.06 -10.52 25.46
CA LEU A 690 3.38 -11.38 26.60
C LEU A 690 4.88 -11.69 26.70
N ASP A 691 5.58 -11.83 25.58
CA ASP A 691 7.04 -11.99 25.60
C ASP A 691 7.73 -10.71 26.08
N ALA A 692 7.26 -9.53 25.67
CA ALA A 692 7.77 -8.24 26.12
C ALA A 692 7.55 -8.02 27.63
N LEU A 693 6.36 -8.34 28.14
CA LEU A 693 6.06 -8.30 29.58
C LEU A 693 7.00 -9.23 30.38
N LYS A 694 7.32 -10.39 29.84
CA LYS A 694 8.24 -11.35 30.48
C LYS A 694 9.67 -10.82 30.58
N THR A 695 10.11 -10.01 29.62
CA THR A 695 11.45 -9.43 29.61
C THR A 695 11.55 -8.08 30.32
N ASP A 696 10.48 -7.63 30.99
CA ASP A 696 10.37 -6.31 31.63
C ASP A 696 10.67 -5.18 30.64
N ASP A 697 10.17 -5.34 29.40
CA ASP A 697 10.34 -4.33 28.35
C ASP A 697 9.60 -3.04 28.75
N PRO A 698 10.26 -1.86 28.71
CA PRO A 698 9.65 -0.58 29.10
C PRO A 698 8.38 -0.22 28.32
N GLU A 699 8.18 -0.78 27.11
CA GLU A 699 6.98 -0.54 26.30
C GLU A 699 5.84 -1.53 26.58
N ALA A 700 6.07 -2.56 27.41
CA ALA A 700 5.08 -3.57 27.71
C ALA A 700 4.14 -3.13 28.85
N ASP A 701 2.88 -2.90 28.50
CA ASP A 701 1.85 -2.38 29.42
C ASP A 701 0.75 -3.43 29.66
N ALA A 702 0.55 -3.79 30.93
CA ALA A 702 -0.42 -4.81 31.32
C ALA A 702 -1.88 -4.42 31.02
N ASP A 703 -2.21 -3.13 31.02
CA ASP A 703 -3.58 -2.63 30.79
C ASP A 703 -3.92 -2.62 29.31
N LEU A 704 -2.94 -2.25 28.49
CA LEU A 704 -2.96 -2.39 27.05
C LEU A 704 -3.09 -3.87 26.66
N PHE A 705 -2.33 -4.77 27.28
CA PHE A 705 -2.47 -6.20 27.06
C PHE A 705 -3.89 -6.68 27.39
N ARG A 706 -4.46 -6.27 28.52
CA ARG A 706 -5.84 -6.64 28.91
C ARG A 706 -6.87 -6.19 27.88
N SER A 707 -6.71 -4.97 27.35
CA SER A 707 -7.60 -4.41 26.33
C SER A 707 -7.49 -5.18 25.01
N GLN A 708 -6.27 -5.43 24.54
CA GLN A 708 -5.99 -6.23 23.33
C GLN A 708 -6.53 -7.65 23.46
N PHE A 709 -6.33 -8.28 24.62
CA PHE A 709 -6.85 -9.61 24.94
C PHE A 709 -8.38 -9.65 24.84
N ALA A 710 -9.07 -8.68 25.45
CA ALA A 710 -10.54 -8.60 25.43
C ALA A 710 -11.09 -8.41 24.00
N MET A 711 -10.55 -7.45 23.23
CA MET A 711 -10.99 -7.17 21.86
C MET A 711 -10.80 -8.38 20.94
N THR A 712 -9.65 -9.05 21.03
CA THR A 712 -9.36 -10.24 20.23
C THR A 712 -10.29 -11.40 20.59
N THR A 713 -10.55 -11.61 21.88
CA THR A 713 -11.50 -12.63 22.36
C THR A 713 -12.90 -12.39 21.79
N TRP A 714 -13.40 -11.16 21.87
CA TRP A 714 -14.73 -10.81 21.35
C TRP A 714 -14.82 -10.84 19.82
N THR A 715 -13.71 -10.64 19.10
CA THR A 715 -13.68 -10.79 17.64
C THR A 715 -13.88 -12.27 17.25
N ILE A 716 -13.18 -13.20 17.90
CA ILE A 716 -13.38 -14.65 17.67
C ILE A 716 -14.80 -15.06 18.03
N GLN A 717 -15.32 -14.59 19.16
CA GLN A 717 -16.69 -14.89 19.58
C GLN A 717 -17.73 -14.30 18.60
N GLY A 718 -17.53 -13.07 18.11
CA GLY A 718 -18.38 -12.46 17.09
C GLY A 718 -18.40 -13.27 15.79
N CYS A 719 -17.25 -13.77 15.36
CA CYS A 719 -17.16 -14.69 14.22
C CYS A 719 -17.93 -16.00 14.46
N ALA A 720 -17.80 -16.60 15.64
CA ALA A 720 -18.55 -17.80 16.01
C ALA A 720 -20.07 -17.55 15.97
N ASN A 721 -20.51 -16.40 16.49
CA ASN A 721 -21.92 -16.03 16.55
C ASN A 721 -22.52 -15.84 15.17
N SER A 722 -21.82 -15.14 14.27
CA SER A 722 -22.25 -14.97 12.89
C SER A 722 -22.29 -16.30 12.13
N LEU A 723 -21.34 -17.20 12.40
CA LEU A 723 -21.25 -18.49 11.73
C LEU A 723 -22.37 -19.46 12.14
N ALA A 724 -22.82 -19.39 13.39
CA ALA A 724 -23.88 -20.25 13.92
C ALA A 724 -25.25 -20.02 13.22
N GLY A 725 -25.45 -18.87 12.56
CA GLY A 725 -26.66 -18.57 11.77
C GLY A 725 -27.89 -18.21 12.60
N ASN A 726 -28.13 -18.88 13.75
CA ASN A 726 -29.18 -18.54 14.70
C ASN A 726 -28.56 -18.10 16.04
N ILE A 727 -28.94 -16.92 16.54
CA ILE A 727 -28.44 -16.41 17.82
C ILE A 727 -28.86 -17.30 19.01
N TRP A 728 -29.92 -18.08 18.85
CA TRP A 728 -30.48 -18.98 19.86
C TRP A 728 -29.86 -20.38 19.87
N SER A 729 -29.06 -20.75 18.85
CA SER A 729 -28.37 -22.05 18.79
C SER A 729 -26.98 -22.01 19.44
N LEU A 730 -26.60 -20.87 20.02
CA LEU A 730 -25.37 -20.73 20.76
C LEU A 730 -25.62 -21.13 22.22
N ASP A 731 -24.96 -22.18 22.68
CA ASP A 731 -24.77 -22.43 24.12
C ASP A 731 -23.96 -21.25 24.69
N ASN A 732 -24.69 -20.23 25.14
CA ASN A 732 -24.17 -19.05 25.80
C ASN A 732 -24.04 -19.25 27.32
N GLU A 733 -24.17 -20.48 27.83
CA GLU A 733 -23.67 -20.81 29.16
C GLU A 733 -22.14 -20.77 29.13
N ILE A 734 -21.61 -19.56 29.32
CA ILE A 734 -20.17 -19.29 29.46
C ILE A 734 -19.78 -19.28 30.92
#